data_AF-A0A954H545-F1
#
_entry.id   AF-A0A954H545-F1
#
_cell.length_a   1.000
_cell.length_b   1.000
_cell.length_c   1.000
_cell.angle_alpha   90.00
_cell.angle_beta   90.00
_cell.angle_gamma   90.00
#
_symmetry.space_group_name_H-M   'P 1'
#
loop_
_entity.id
_entity.type
_entity.pdbx_description
1 polymer ?
#
loop_
_entity_poly.entity_id
_entity_poly.type
_entity_poly.pdbx_seq_one_letter_code
_entity_poly.pdbx_strand_id
1 'polypeptide(L)'
;MKYGIDRVAFSLITFLVLGLLNVQAGWAADFVLQERLGHEWKNECITFPLTTEQLEKTGKGYSLIGPDNKTIPWQLLQNSVTGEKQISFQADLAPYANQTYEFSTNRATVPADLLLQELPNEIRLSNGLIGIALRKNLKAGEGPIAGVQLNSGNWTGDSILKSPANIQKYSLDVIANGPVYHEVQCNVLFENDGEWNLRLRIERGEPVVLIEEQYDVAEQTTFQVLLGDRQFQPDQLFFRAGKHPKLGTLKSEKLPSAGTVFELEPWLHWWLSEKRGNWFSLYSDNSPDLLMVGALKPENWVDPNWKGTTPQNEPLIPVTIENKKVALSLPLSGGGRYWLLGSPDKADSLKVLSEKQKNRTSLPQYYVIKYGDFPLDEVKDYVLDWEGDHENYPRLFLGKQELQNLRHTLKSNAGELQRWESKQAIDRYNIAGPLREYFATGSSKLAKKMIATCEQWLASLIHDDLLLQNSRTTLGVAPHSQAVLMLPFLNLIDTALGCQELSNEQRQRFLAQLAFLGYVFNRDDYWSPDRGFEANPNMTTTVAQYQVTIASLIPSHPMAKTWAKRGLDELHSQLMNWSDEDGGWRETPHYAMVSFDHMLAAFIMASRAGFADYLYEERMRKVAEWFANISTPRDPSTQGFRHLPPVGNTYYGEATGLFGILAGLWKDRDPDFAAEMQWMYEEQGATGLGLGWSFPAMTGYTELLKDNAISPRAPGLKSRWFEKTGVVLRNHLLSDRETYLYLIAGSNHDHYDFDSGSLVLWGKGRKLVDDWGYIGRHAQQFHSLLTASDIEPDETMQIKSFSTQQELDYVAGQKGSWQRQICFAKSDDPLGSNCFLLRDHYEGEGDAEWRLWLSTSNVETGRDVITAKGDDVDLDVFFYEPTTLGLKTETAMQKVSVGNRDGKVGPLEITQTALVGHLSGRSNVTALLYPRQEDQPAPEVVWHAEGSIAEIISKEGREYLYLNSETSTPSDNRIHRTKTAGISFQGASGSIKIRDGKAQLTLGSAGKIEFRDQSLQSDQPASRSVSF
;
A
#
# COMPACT_ATOMS: atom_id res chain seq x y z
N MET A 1 6.91 73.63 -1.58
CA MET A 1 7.56 74.43 -2.64
C MET A 1 7.81 73.49 -3.82
N LYS A 2 6.95 73.53 -4.84
CA LYS A 2 7.15 74.12 -6.19
C LYS A 2 8.15 73.35 -7.08
N TYR A 3 7.57 72.64 -8.08
CA TYR A 3 7.91 72.45 -9.53
C TYR A 3 9.38 72.33 -9.98
N GLY A 4 9.79 71.54 -11.00
CA GLY A 4 9.13 70.80 -12.10
C GLY A 4 10.16 69.88 -12.82
N ILE A 5 9.72 68.77 -13.43
CA ILE A 5 9.55 68.55 -14.90
C ILE A 5 10.86 68.61 -15.72
N ASP A 6 11.40 67.46 -16.18
CA ASP A 6 11.17 66.94 -17.55
C ASP A 6 11.73 65.53 -17.80
N ARG A 7 11.08 64.81 -18.74
CA ARG A 7 11.32 63.42 -19.16
C ARG A 7 12.29 63.29 -20.35
N VAL A 8 12.81 62.06 -20.52
CA VAL A 8 12.93 61.24 -21.77
C VAL A 8 14.36 60.77 -22.07
N ALA A 9 14.63 59.46 -21.88
CA ALA A 9 15.03 58.50 -22.93
C ALA A 9 15.71 57.23 -22.33
N PHE A 10 15.27 56.07 -22.82
CA PHE A 10 15.71 54.70 -22.57
C PHE A 10 17.21 54.44 -22.84
N SER A 11 17.84 53.56 -22.05
CA SER A 11 18.41 52.26 -22.52
C SER A 11 19.12 51.49 -21.40
N LEU A 12 18.85 50.18 -21.35
CA LEU A 12 19.45 49.14 -20.50
C LEU A 12 20.98 49.09 -20.63
N ILE A 13 21.69 48.93 -19.51
CA ILE A 13 23.06 48.39 -19.47
C ILE A 13 23.09 47.20 -18.50
N THR A 14 23.28 46.03 -19.08
CA THR A 14 23.56 44.75 -18.41
C THR A 14 25.00 44.74 -17.91
N PHE A 15 25.16 44.34 -16.64
CA PHE A 15 26.44 44.11 -15.98
C PHE A 15 27.12 42.83 -16.51
N LEU A 16 28.41 42.90 -16.81
CA LEU A 16 29.25 41.78 -17.21
C LEU A 16 30.66 41.99 -16.68
N VAL A 17 30.99 41.44 -15.49
CA VAL A 17 32.37 41.10 -15.08
C VAL A 17 32.33 40.05 -13.96
N LEU A 18 32.78 38.82 -14.23
CA LEU A 18 33.75 38.06 -13.41
C LEU A 18 33.93 36.64 -13.99
N GLY A 19 35.18 36.29 -14.31
CA GLY A 19 35.56 34.93 -14.71
C GLY A 19 36.66 34.85 -15.78
N LEU A 20 37.79 35.53 -15.58
CA LEU A 20 39.00 35.29 -16.37
C LEU A 20 40.00 34.54 -15.48
N LEU A 21 40.23 33.25 -15.77
CA LEU A 21 41.53 32.58 -15.60
C LEU A 21 41.52 31.30 -16.47
N ASN A 22 42.27 31.39 -17.58
CA ASN A 22 42.80 30.34 -18.47
C ASN A 22 41.85 29.22 -18.94
N VAL A 23 41.18 29.48 -20.08
CA VAL A 23 40.73 28.44 -21.01
C VAL A 23 41.47 28.68 -22.32
N GLN A 24 42.32 27.74 -22.74
CA GLN A 24 42.70 27.63 -24.14
C GLN A 24 41.42 27.56 -24.95
N ALA A 25 41.29 28.35 -26.02
CA ALA A 25 40.13 28.41 -26.88
C ALA A 25 39.79 27.03 -27.49
N GLY A 26 39.07 26.21 -26.73
CA GLY A 26 38.32 25.05 -27.17
C GLY A 26 36.95 25.53 -27.60
N TRP A 27 36.51 25.06 -28.75
CA TRP A 27 35.17 25.31 -29.27
C TRP A 27 34.18 24.73 -28.26
N ALA A 28 33.07 25.42 -27.98
CA ALA A 28 32.04 24.88 -27.09
C ALA A 28 31.50 23.58 -27.71
N ALA A 29 31.47 22.49 -26.95
CA ALA A 29 30.93 21.21 -27.43
C ALA A 29 29.48 21.36 -27.88
N ASP A 30 29.07 20.66 -28.95
CA ASP A 30 27.71 20.74 -29.47
C ASP A 30 26.71 19.97 -28.57
N PHE A 31 27.14 18.86 -27.97
CA PHE A 31 26.32 18.02 -27.06
C PHE A 31 27.15 17.54 -25.87
N VAL A 32 26.55 17.50 -24.68
CA VAL A 32 27.22 17.08 -23.44
C VAL A 32 26.37 16.06 -22.69
N LEU A 33 26.98 14.96 -22.28
CA LEU A 33 26.41 13.96 -21.37
C LEU A 33 27.17 13.99 -20.05
N GLN A 34 26.44 13.87 -18.95
CA GLN A 34 27.02 13.79 -17.60
C GLN A 34 26.37 12.64 -16.84
N GLU A 35 27.19 11.70 -16.38
CA GLU A 35 26.75 10.58 -15.56
C GLU A 35 26.77 10.99 -14.08
N ARG A 36 25.65 10.83 -13.38
CA ARG A 36 25.52 11.26 -11.97
C ARG A 36 25.05 10.17 -11.03
N LEU A 37 24.74 8.98 -11.54
CA LEU A 37 24.11 7.91 -10.77
C LEU A 37 25.11 6.81 -10.38
N GLY A 38 26.31 6.84 -10.95
CA GLY A 38 27.33 5.82 -10.78
C GLY A 38 27.07 4.58 -11.65
N HIS A 39 26.27 4.72 -12.71
CA HIS A 39 25.90 3.61 -13.60
C HIS A 39 26.76 3.59 -14.87
N GLU A 40 26.97 2.39 -15.40
CA GLU A 40 27.68 2.19 -16.66
C GLU A 40 26.67 1.98 -17.79
N TRP A 41 26.54 3.00 -18.64
CA TRP A 41 25.66 3.00 -19.80
C TRP A 41 26.40 2.48 -21.03
N LYS A 42 25.79 1.57 -21.79
CA LYS A 42 26.44 0.95 -22.96
C LYS A 42 25.54 0.97 -24.16
N ASN A 43 26.07 1.49 -25.25
CA ASN A 43 25.44 1.51 -26.57
C ASN A 43 24.02 2.08 -26.52
N GLU A 44 23.82 3.13 -25.72
CA GLU A 44 22.52 3.79 -25.54
C GLU A 44 22.20 4.66 -26.74
N CYS A 45 21.05 4.42 -27.36
CA CYS A 45 20.54 5.28 -28.42
C CYS A 45 19.93 6.54 -27.78
N ILE A 46 20.53 7.70 -28.06
CA ILE A 46 20.12 8.98 -27.48
C ILE A 46 19.80 10.01 -28.55
N THR A 47 19.01 11.01 -28.18
CA THR A 47 18.52 12.07 -29.04
C THR A 47 18.74 13.46 -28.45
N PHE A 48 19.10 14.42 -29.31
CA PHE A 48 19.21 15.83 -28.94
C PHE A 48 18.45 16.72 -29.92
N PRO A 49 17.71 17.74 -29.45
CA PRO A 49 17.20 18.78 -30.33
C PRO A 49 18.36 19.56 -30.97
N LEU A 50 18.21 19.93 -32.24
CA LEU A 50 19.21 20.68 -32.98
C LEU A 50 18.89 22.18 -32.96
N THR A 51 19.88 23.00 -32.61
CA THR A 51 19.85 24.44 -32.90
C THR A 51 19.94 24.70 -34.40
N THR A 52 19.62 25.94 -34.83
CA THR A 52 19.75 26.34 -36.25
C THR A 52 21.16 26.15 -36.78
N GLU A 53 22.18 26.50 -35.99
CA GLU A 53 23.59 26.35 -36.38
C GLU A 53 23.96 24.87 -36.55
N GLN A 54 23.58 24.03 -35.58
CA GLN A 54 23.85 22.58 -35.64
C GLN A 54 23.12 21.92 -36.81
N LEU A 55 21.88 22.35 -37.10
CA LEU A 55 21.12 21.85 -38.26
C LEU A 55 21.85 22.18 -39.57
N GLU A 56 22.42 23.37 -39.72
CA GLU A 56 23.26 23.68 -40.89
C GLU A 56 24.49 22.78 -41.00
N LYS A 57 25.12 22.44 -39.87
CA LYS A 57 26.25 21.49 -39.85
C LYS A 57 25.84 20.11 -40.37
N THR A 58 24.66 19.62 -39.98
CA THR A 58 24.12 18.34 -40.51
C THR A 58 23.88 18.41 -42.03
N GLY A 59 23.32 19.52 -42.54
CA GLY A 59 23.08 19.72 -43.98
C GLY A 59 24.36 19.82 -44.82
N LYS A 60 25.49 20.20 -44.20
CA LYS A 60 26.83 20.21 -44.82
C LYS A 60 27.52 18.84 -44.82
N GLY A 61 26.89 17.81 -44.22
CA GLY A 61 27.43 16.45 -44.13
C GLY A 61 28.61 16.31 -43.16
N TYR A 62 28.64 17.13 -42.10
CA TYR A 62 29.70 17.08 -41.10
C TYR A 62 29.62 15.82 -40.23
N SER A 63 30.78 15.24 -39.94
CA SER A 63 30.91 14.09 -39.04
C SER A 63 30.68 14.53 -37.59
N LEU A 64 29.99 13.69 -36.81
CA LEU A 64 29.93 13.83 -35.36
C LEU A 64 31.15 13.13 -34.75
N ILE A 65 31.90 13.83 -33.90
CA ILE A 65 33.07 13.32 -33.20
C ILE A 65 32.71 13.20 -31.71
N GLY A 66 32.96 12.03 -31.14
CA GLY A 66 32.78 11.77 -29.71
C GLY A 66 34.11 11.63 -28.97
N PRO A 67 34.13 10.93 -27.81
CA PRO A 67 35.34 10.66 -27.05
C PRO A 67 36.48 10.06 -27.89
N ASP A 68 37.72 10.38 -27.51
CA ASP A 68 38.96 9.92 -28.18
C ASP A 68 39.04 10.26 -29.68
N ASN A 69 38.38 11.34 -30.12
CA ASN A 69 38.28 11.76 -31.53
C ASN A 69 37.66 10.69 -32.46
N LYS A 70 36.82 9.81 -31.92
CA LYS A 70 36.14 8.78 -32.69
C LYS A 70 34.97 9.37 -33.46
N THR A 71 34.89 9.10 -34.76
CA THR A 71 33.69 9.42 -35.56
C THR A 71 32.52 8.54 -35.13
N ILE A 72 31.39 9.17 -34.82
CA ILE A 72 30.17 8.52 -34.33
C ILE A 72 29.12 8.51 -35.47
N PRO A 73 28.51 7.36 -35.79
CA PRO A 73 27.35 7.31 -36.68
C PRO A 73 26.19 8.11 -36.07
N TRP A 74 25.54 8.92 -36.89
CA TRP A 74 24.38 9.70 -36.47
C TRP A 74 23.29 9.70 -37.55
N GLN A 75 22.05 9.93 -37.14
CA GLN A 75 20.92 10.11 -38.04
C GLN A 75 20.06 11.30 -37.65
N LEU A 76 19.54 12.00 -38.67
CA LEU A 76 18.63 13.12 -38.48
C LEU A 76 17.20 12.60 -38.33
N LEU A 77 16.53 13.05 -37.28
CA LEU A 77 15.14 12.74 -36.97
C LEU A 77 14.29 14.01 -37.06
N GLN A 78 13.00 13.80 -37.14
CA GLN A 78 12.01 14.85 -36.93
C GLN A 78 11.08 14.39 -35.83
N ASN A 79 10.97 15.20 -34.77
CA ASN A 79 10.01 14.96 -33.72
C ASN A 79 8.61 14.99 -34.34
N SER A 80 7.86 13.91 -34.18
CA SER A 80 6.53 13.74 -34.80
C SER A 80 5.48 14.69 -34.23
N VAL A 81 5.70 15.24 -33.03
CA VAL A 81 4.77 16.14 -32.33
C VAL A 81 5.15 17.61 -32.55
N THR A 82 6.40 17.98 -32.26
CA THR A 82 6.85 19.39 -32.35
C THR A 82 7.31 19.77 -33.75
N GLY A 83 7.61 18.79 -34.60
CA GLY A 83 8.21 18.99 -35.92
C GLY A 83 9.69 19.38 -35.85
N GLU A 84 10.27 19.52 -34.65
CA GLU A 84 11.66 19.91 -34.44
C GLU A 84 12.63 18.86 -34.98
N LYS A 85 13.76 19.32 -35.51
CA LYS A 85 14.81 18.42 -35.99
C LYS A 85 15.67 17.98 -34.82
N GLN A 86 15.92 16.68 -34.73
CA GLN A 86 16.74 16.08 -33.70
C GLN A 86 17.86 15.26 -34.34
N ILE A 87 18.97 15.10 -33.65
CA ILE A 87 20.03 14.15 -34.00
C ILE A 87 19.94 12.95 -33.07
N SER A 88 20.12 11.75 -33.62
CA SER A 88 20.25 10.52 -32.86
C SER A 88 21.60 9.86 -33.11
N PHE A 89 22.21 9.32 -32.06
CA PHE A 89 23.45 8.54 -32.11
C PHE A 89 23.55 7.61 -30.90
N GLN A 90 24.49 6.66 -30.94
CA GLN A 90 24.77 5.76 -29.81
C GLN A 90 25.92 6.25 -28.94
N ALA A 91 25.76 6.14 -27.62
CA ALA A 91 26.73 6.56 -26.63
C ALA A 91 27.02 5.46 -25.60
N ASP A 92 28.29 5.36 -25.19
CA ASP A 92 28.71 4.68 -23.97
C ASP A 92 29.01 5.75 -22.93
N LEU A 93 28.56 5.60 -21.69
CA LEU A 93 28.82 6.58 -20.64
C LEU A 93 29.26 5.86 -19.37
N ALA A 94 30.53 6.01 -19.02
CA ALA A 94 31.10 5.39 -17.82
C ALA A 94 30.60 6.07 -16.54
N PRO A 95 30.60 5.37 -15.39
CA PRO A 95 30.18 5.94 -14.11
C PRO A 95 30.89 7.27 -13.80
N TYR A 96 30.11 8.29 -13.43
CA TYR A 96 30.56 9.64 -13.14
C TYR A 96 31.36 10.35 -14.25
N ALA A 97 31.30 9.85 -15.48
CA ALA A 97 31.99 10.46 -16.62
C ALA A 97 31.21 11.65 -17.19
N ASN A 98 31.96 12.58 -17.78
CA ASN A 98 31.43 13.62 -18.64
C ASN A 98 31.92 13.36 -20.07
N GLN A 99 31.01 13.36 -21.03
CA GLN A 99 31.34 13.17 -22.43
C GLN A 99 30.79 14.29 -23.29
N THR A 100 31.55 14.65 -24.32
CA THR A 100 31.22 15.72 -25.25
C THR A 100 31.23 15.20 -26.67
N TYR A 101 30.31 15.69 -27.47
CA TYR A 101 30.22 15.41 -28.90
C TYR A 101 30.17 16.71 -29.68
N GLU A 102 30.88 16.75 -30.80
CA GLU A 102 31.01 17.95 -31.63
C GLU A 102 30.99 17.62 -33.11
N PHE A 103 30.44 18.53 -33.91
CA PHE A 103 30.54 18.43 -35.35
C PHE A 103 31.93 18.86 -35.83
N SER A 104 32.61 17.97 -36.54
CA SER A 104 33.84 18.29 -37.25
C SER A 104 33.56 18.60 -38.72
N THR A 105 34.35 19.49 -39.33
CA THR A 105 34.28 19.76 -40.78
C THR A 105 34.65 18.55 -41.65
N ASN A 106 35.15 17.47 -41.05
CA ASN A 106 35.33 16.18 -41.72
C ASN A 106 33.98 15.61 -42.21
N ARG A 107 34.00 14.80 -43.27
CA ARG A 107 32.82 14.18 -43.88
C ARG A 107 32.96 12.66 -43.96
N ALA A 108 33.68 12.09 -43.00
CA ALA A 108 33.92 10.66 -42.92
C ALA A 108 32.62 9.94 -42.52
N THR A 109 32.26 8.92 -43.29
CA THR A 109 31.13 8.03 -43.01
C THR A 109 31.62 6.78 -42.30
N VAL A 110 30.93 6.38 -41.22
CA VAL A 110 31.17 5.11 -40.54
C VAL A 110 30.29 4.04 -41.20
N PRO A 111 30.83 2.89 -41.65
CA PRO A 111 30.03 1.80 -42.19
C PRO A 111 28.98 1.32 -41.18
N ALA A 112 27.73 1.17 -41.63
CA ALA A 112 26.66 0.58 -40.83
C ALA A 112 26.67 -0.95 -40.97
N ASP A 113 26.58 -1.64 -39.84
CA ASP A 113 26.31 -3.07 -39.66
C ASP A 113 24.80 -3.37 -39.62
N LEU A 114 23.97 -2.39 -40.02
CA LEU A 114 22.54 -2.52 -40.24
C LEU A 114 22.26 -2.88 -41.71
N LEU A 115 21.38 -3.85 -41.90
CA LEU A 115 20.92 -4.32 -43.20
C LEU A 115 19.41 -4.13 -43.32
N LEU A 116 19.00 -3.40 -44.35
CA LEU A 116 17.63 -3.37 -44.84
C LEU A 116 17.58 -4.02 -46.23
N GLN A 117 16.87 -5.13 -46.34
CA GLN A 117 16.68 -5.84 -47.61
C GLN A 117 15.20 -5.84 -47.99
N GLU A 118 14.89 -5.18 -49.10
CA GLU A 118 13.58 -5.25 -49.71
C GLU A 118 13.48 -6.42 -50.70
N LEU A 119 12.74 -7.46 -50.31
CA LEU A 119 12.43 -8.61 -51.15
C LEU A 119 11.05 -8.42 -51.83
N PRO A 120 10.69 -9.26 -52.82
CA PRO A 120 9.40 -9.12 -53.51
C PRO A 120 8.18 -9.20 -52.59
N ASN A 121 8.24 -10.05 -51.56
CA ASN A 121 7.11 -10.32 -50.68
C ASN A 121 7.31 -9.84 -49.23
N GLU A 122 8.51 -9.37 -48.87
CA GLU A 122 8.84 -9.00 -47.49
C GLU A 122 9.95 -7.93 -47.43
N ILE A 123 10.04 -7.24 -46.29
CA ILE A 123 11.18 -6.41 -45.91
C ILE A 123 11.89 -7.12 -44.75
N ARG A 124 13.22 -7.25 -44.84
CA ARG A 124 14.05 -7.79 -43.77
C ARG A 124 14.92 -6.71 -43.18
N LEU A 125 14.87 -6.55 -41.86
CA LEU A 125 15.82 -5.75 -41.09
C LEU A 125 16.73 -6.71 -40.30
N SER A 126 18.03 -6.43 -40.24
CA SER A 126 18.99 -7.21 -39.43
C SER A 126 20.19 -6.36 -39.05
N ASN A 127 20.83 -6.67 -37.92
CA ASN A 127 22.08 -6.07 -37.49
C ASN A 127 23.21 -7.09 -37.21
N GLY A 128 23.01 -8.34 -37.66
CA GLY A 128 23.94 -9.45 -37.41
C GLY A 128 23.78 -10.15 -36.06
N LEU A 129 23.07 -9.56 -35.08
CA LEU A 129 22.74 -10.17 -33.79
C LEU A 129 21.27 -10.62 -33.70
N ILE A 130 20.39 -9.88 -34.38
CA ILE A 130 18.98 -10.21 -34.55
C ILE A 130 18.48 -9.65 -35.89
N GLY A 131 17.35 -10.17 -36.35
CA GLY A 131 16.64 -9.63 -37.49
C GLY A 131 15.15 -9.93 -37.46
N ILE A 132 14.39 -9.21 -38.26
CA ILE A 132 12.94 -9.41 -38.42
C ILE A 132 12.56 -9.31 -39.89
N ALA A 133 11.67 -10.21 -40.32
CA ALA A 133 11.10 -10.22 -41.66
C ALA A 133 9.62 -9.86 -41.57
N LEU A 134 9.18 -8.92 -42.40
CA LEU A 134 7.82 -8.40 -42.42
C LEU A 134 7.20 -8.56 -43.80
N ARG A 135 5.99 -9.10 -43.86
CA ARG A 135 5.26 -9.31 -45.13
C ARG A 135 4.88 -7.97 -45.75
N LYS A 136 5.09 -7.81 -47.06
CA LYS A 136 4.60 -6.66 -47.84
C LYS A 136 3.09 -6.74 -48.14
N ASN A 137 2.51 -7.94 -48.07
CA ASN A 137 1.08 -8.19 -48.25
C ASN A 137 0.62 -9.28 -47.27
N LEU A 138 -0.60 -9.19 -46.75
CA LEU A 138 -1.19 -10.18 -45.85
C LEU A 138 -2.30 -10.99 -46.56
N LYS A 139 -2.26 -12.32 -46.42
CA LYS A 139 -3.40 -13.19 -46.73
C LYS A 139 -4.24 -13.43 -45.47
N ALA A 140 -5.45 -13.96 -45.66
CA ALA A 140 -6.31 -14.35 -44.55
C ALA A 140 -5.57 -15.31 -43.59
N GLY A 141 -5.49 -14.93 -42.31
CA GLY A 141 -4.81 -15.69 -41.26
C GLY A 141 -3.30 -15.43 -41.14
N GLU A 142 -2.68 -14.61 -42.01
CA GLU A 142 -1.28 -14.21 -41.87
C GLU A 142 -1.16 -12.91 -41.06
N GLY A 143 -0.20 -12.87 -40.13
CA GLY A 143 0.20 -11.63 -39.44
C GLY A 143 1.39 -10.93 -40.13
N PRO A 144 1.73 -9.69 -39.72
CA PRO A 144 2.84 -8.92 -40.32
C PRO A 144 4.21 -9.57 -40.22
N ILE A 145 4.53 -10.26 -39.12
CA ILE A 145 5.85 -10.88 -38.89
C ILE A 145 5.93 -12.23 -39.61
N ALA A 146 6.85 -12.34 -40.57
CA ALA A 146 7.13 -13.56 -41.33
C ALA A 146 8.22 -14.43 -40.68
N GLY A 147 9.04 -13.87 -39.80
CA GLY A 147 10.06 -14.59 -39.06
C GLY A 147 11.02 -13.66 -38.31
N VAL A 148 11.76 -14.25 -37.40
CA VAL A 148 12.78 -13.61 -36.56
C VAL A 148 14.11 -14.32 -36.81
N GLN A 149 15.16 -13.57 -37.06
CA GLN A 149 16.52 -14.08 -37.16
C GLN A 149 17.13 -14.11 -35.75
N LEU A 150 17.59 -15.28 -35.32
CA LEU A 150 18.29 -15.49 -34.06
C LEU A 150 19.79 -15.14 -34.21
N ASN A 151 20.50 -15.07 -33.09
CA ASN A 151 21.92 -14.69 -33.02
C ASN A 151 22.84 -15.61 -33.83
N SER A 152 22.48 -16.87 -34.02
CA SER A 152 23.18 -17.79 -34.93
C SER A 152 23.03 -17.45 -36.43
N GLY A 153 22.11 -16.55 -36.77
CA GLY A 153 21.69 -16.24 -38.14
C GLY A 153 20.51 -17.08 -38.64
N ASN A 154 20.05 -18.08 -37.87
CA ASN A 154 18.89 -18.90 -38.22
C ASN A 154 17.59 -18.10 -38.15
N TRP A 155 16.66 -18.37 -39.08
CA TRP A 155 15.33 -17.74 -39.08
C TRP A 155 14.30 -18.70 -38.48
N THR A 156 13.44 -18.19 -37.60
CA THR A 156 12.38 -18.98 -36.97
C THR A 156 11.10 -18.15 -36.78
N GLY A 157 10.06 -18.82 -36.29
CA GLY A 157 8.80 -18.21 -35.94
C GLY A 157 7.94 -17.84 -37.13
N ASP A 158 6.80 -17.26 -36.83
CA ASP A 158 5.81 -16.73 -37.76
C ASP A 158 4.82 -15.86 -36.97
N SER A 159 3.85 -15.25 -37.64
CA SER A 159 2.70 -14.64 -36.97
C SER A 159 1.39 -14.85 -37.70
N ILE A 160 0.31 -14.85 -36.91
CA ILE A 160 -1.05 -15.12 -37.32
C ILE A 160 -1.92 -13.96 -36.84
N LEU A 161 -2.77 -13.44 -37.72
CA LEU A 161 -3.80 -12.47 -37.35
C LEU A 161 -5.17 -13.13 -37.45
N LYS A 162 -5.86 -13.24 -36.31
CA LYS A 162 -7.24 -13.74 -36.21
C LYS A 162 -8.14 -12.54 -35.93
N SER A 163 -9.14 -12.30 -36.78
CA SER A 163 -10.09 -11.20 -36.62
C SER A 163 -11.47 -11.60 -37.14
N PRO A 164 -12.57 -11.15 -36.51
CA PRO A 164 -13.91 -11.29 -37.08
C PRO A 164 -14.13 -10.37 -38.30
N ALA A 165 -13.37 -9.27 -38.43
CA ALA A 165 -13.44 -8.36 -39.56
C ALA A 165 -12.31 -8.64 -40.56
N ASN A 166 -12.58 -8.52 -41.87
CA ASN A 166 -11.52 -8.67 -42.87
C ASN A 166 -10.63 -7.43 -42.91
N ILE A 167 -9.39 -7.60 -43.37
CA ILE A 167 -8.48 -6.50 -43.65
C ILE A 167 -8.95 -5.79 -44.92
N GLN A 168 -9.28 -4.51 -44.80
CA GLN A 168 -9.60 -3.64 -45.93
C GLN A 168 -8.32 -3.12 -46.60
N LYS A 169 -7.32 -2.73 -45.80
CA LYS A 169 -6.06 -2.19 -46.30
C LYS A 169 -4.90 -2.56 -45.39
N TYR A 170 -3.76 -2.83 -46.00
CA TYR A 170 -2.48 -3.06 -45.33
C TYR A 170 -1.38 -2.24 -46.02
N SER A 171 -0.52 -1.57 -45.26
CA SER A 171 0.73 -1.01 -45.76
C SER A 171 1.91 -1.37 -44.86
N LEU A 172 3.10 -1.40 -45.45
CA LEU A 172 4.37 -1.59 -44.77
C LEU A 172 5.34 -0.53 -45.31
N ASP A 173 5.69 0.41 -44.45
CA ASP A 173 6.45 1.60 -44.81
C ASP A 173 7.78 1.65 -44.05
N VAL A 174 8.89 1.91 -44.75
CA VAL A 174 10.18 2.18 -44.10
C VAL A 174 10.18 3.64 -43.64
N ILE A 175 10.14 3.86 -42.33
CA ILE A 175 10.01 5.20 -41.75
C ILE A 175 11.35 5.76 -41.24
N ALA A 176 12.35 4.91 -40.99
CA ALA A 176 13.73 5.33 -40.78
C ALA A 176 14.73 4.35 -41.40
N ASN A 177 15.73 4.89 -42.10
CA ASN A 177 16.82 4.13 -42.71
C ASN A 177 18.14 4.91 -42.50
N GLY A 178 18.64 4.89 -41.28
CA GLY A 178 19.87 5.55 -40.90
C GLY A 178 20.95 4.59 -40.40
N PRO A 179 22.18 5.07 -40.16
CA PRO A 179 23.28 4.26 -39.66
C PRO A 179 23.21 3.96 -38.15
N VAL A 180 22.21 4.47 -37.43
CA VAL A 180 22.01 4.22 -35.99
C VAL A 180 20.92 3.17 -35.79
N TYR A 181 19.81 3.28 -36.54
CA TYR A 181 18.75 2.28 -36.54
C TYR A 181 17.96 2.24 -37.85
N HIS A 182 17.24 1.14 -38.05
CA HIS A 182 16.20 1.00 -39.07
C HIS A 182 14.84 0.86 -38.40
N GLU A 183 13.83 1.48 -38.99
CA GLU A 183 12.46 1.45 -38.46
C GLU A 183 11.44 1.33 -39.59
N VAL A 184 10.44 0.50 -39.35
CA VAL A 184 9.36 0.17 -40.27
C VAL A 184 8.03 0.23 -39.55
N GLN A 185 6.98 0.63 -40.26
CA GLN A 185 5.63 0.73 -39.73
C GLN A 185 4.66 -0.08 -40.61
N CYS A 186 3.94 -1.00 -39.97
CA CYS A 186 2.81 -1.70 -40.56
C CYS A 186 1.54 -0.95 -40.15
N ASN A 187 0.65 -0.69 -41.11
CA ASN A 187 -0.67 -0.13 -40.85
C ASN A 187 -1.74 -1.09 -41.38
N VAL A 188 -2.70 -1.47 -40.55
CA VAL A 188 -3.84 -2.33 -40.91
C VAL A 188 -5.14 -1.57 -40.66
N LEU A 189 -5.98 -1.48 -41.70
CA LEU A 189 -7.34 -0.97 -41.62
C LEU A 189 -8.30 -2.14 -41.90
N PHE A 190 -9.27 -2.33 -41.02
CA PHE A 190 -10.29 -3.37 -41.12
C PHE A 190 -11.57 -2.83 -41.78
N GLU A 191 -12.41 -3.71 -42.33
CA GLU A 191 -13.66 -3.32 -43.02
C GLU A 191 -14.69 -2.61 -42.13
N ASN A 192 -14.53 -2.71 -40.81
CA ASN A 192 -15.38 -2.07 -39.80
C ASN A 192 -14.74 -0.79 -39.22
N ASP A 193 -13.81 -0.17 -39.96
CA ASP A 193 -13.07 1.04 -39.59
C ASP A 193 -12.13 0.88 -38.38
N GLY A 194 -11.87 -0.36 -37.94
CA GLY A 194 -10.84 -0.62 -36.92
C GLY A 194 -9.43 -0.41 -37.47
N GLU A 195 -8.53 0.14 -36.65
CA GLU A 195 -7.15 0.46 -37.05
C GLU A 195 -6.13 -0.21 -36.13
N TRP A 196 -5.06 -0.77 -36.70
CA TRP A 196 -3.92 -1.29 -35.97
C TRP A 196 -2.61 -0.85 -36.62
N ASN A 197 -1.77 -0.20 -35.82
CA ASN A 197 -0.44 0.26 -36.18
C ASN A 197 0.61 -0.51 -35.39
N LEU A 198 1.63 -1.02 -36.09
CA LEU A 198 2.73 -1.78 -35.51
C LEU A 198 4.05 -1.19 -36.04
N ARG A 199 4.83 -0.56 -35.15
CA ARG A 199 6.14 0.01 -35.45
C ARG A 199 7.23 -0.89 -34.91
N LEU A 200 8.22 -1.22 -35.74
CA LEU A 200 9.33 -2.09 -35.37
C LEU A 200 10.66 -1.41 -35.65
N ARG A 201 11.56 -1.41 -34.66
CA ARG A 201 12.90 -0.82 -34.73
C ARG A 201 13.98 -1.87 -34.46
N ILE A 202 15.05 -1.83 -35.24
CA ILE A 202 16.31 -2.52 -34.96
C ILE A 202 17.42 -1.47 -34.88
N GLU A 203 18.14 -1.48 -33.76
CA GLU A 203 19.26 -0.58 -33.51
C GLU A 203 20.60 -1.27 -33.80
N ARG A 204 21.62 -0.46 -34.09
CA ARG A 204 22.97 -0.94 -34.37
C ARG A 204 23.58 -1.67 -33.17
N GLY A 205 24.10 -2.89 -33.38
CA GLY A 205 24.82 -3.64 -32.35
C GLY A 205 23.97 -4.14 -31.17
N GLU A 206 22.64 -4.18 -31.31
CA GLU A 206 21.71 -4.51 -30.24
C GLU A 206 20.90 -5.78 -30.55
N PRO A 207 20.88 -6.83 -29.70
CA PRO A 207 20.24 -8.10 -30.04
C PRO A 207 18.72 -8.08 -29.81
N VAL A 208 18.05 -6.94 -30.02
CA VAL A 208 16.62 -6.77 -29.82
C VAL A 208 15.92 -6.09 -31.01
N VAL A 209 14.64 -6.40 -31.17
CA VAL A 209 13.68 -5.67 -31.98
C VAL A 209 12.67 -5.03 -31.05
N LEU A 210 12.58 -3.70 -31.07
CA LEU A 210 11.62 -2.94 -30.29
C LEU A 210 10.32 -2.83 -31.07
N ILE A 211 9.19 -3.07 -30.42
CA ILE A 211 7.88 -3.22 -31.06
C ILE A 211 6.85 -2.38 -30.32
N GLU A 212 6.35 -1.35 -30.97
CA GLU A 212 5.32 -0.45 -30.47
C GLU A 212 4.02 -0.69 -31.24
N GLU A 213 2.92 -0.85 -30.50
CA GLU A 213 1.59 -1.08 -31.05
C GLU A 213 0.60 -0.02 -30.58
N GLN A 214 -0.27 0.41 -31.48
CA GLN A 214 -1.49 1.16 -31.18
C GLN A 214 -2.65 0.54 -31.94
N TYR A 215 -3.77 0.31 -31.26
CA TYR A 215 -4.91 -0.39 -31.85
C TYR A 215 -6.25 0.07 -31.27
N ASP A 216 -7.24 0.13 -32.15
CA ASP A 216 -8.66 0.22 -31.82
C ASP A 216 -9.42 -0.63 -32.84
N VAL A 217 -9.55 -1.93 -32.55
CA VAL A 217 -10.12 -2.93 -33.48
C VAL A 217 -11.18 -3.78 -32.79
N ALA A 218 -12.01 -4.47 -33.58
CA ALA A 218 -13.08 -5.31 -33.07
C ALA A 218 -12.59 -6.28 -31.98
N GLU A 219 -13.44 -6.48 -30.96
CA GLU A 219 -13.23 -7.51 -29.93
C GLU A 219 -12.96 -8.88 -30.57
N GLN A 220 -12.23 -9.74 -29.85
CA GLN A 220 -11.78 -11.06 -30.33
C GLN A 220 -10.76 -11.03 -31.47
N THR A 221 -10.27 -9.85 -31.87
CA THR A 221 -9.10 -9.74 -32.73
C THR A 221 -7.84 -10.08 -31.93
N THR A 222 -7.00 -10.97 -32.44
CA THR A 222 -5.77 -11.43 -31.79
C THR A 222 -4.62 -11.51 -32.80
N PHE A 223 -3.51 -10.90 -32.44
CA PHE A 223 -2.22 -11.04 -33.10
C PHE A 223 -1.39 -12.09 -32.35
N GLN A 224 -1.05 -13.18 -33.03
CA GLN A 224 -0.33 -14.28 -32.44
C GLN A 224 1.07 -14.38 -33.03
N VAL A 225 2.10 -14.40 -32.18
CA VAL A 225 3.50 -14.60 -32.57
C VAL A 225 3.94 -16.00 -32.19
N LEU A 226 4.40 -16.79 -33.16
CA LEU A 226 4.90 -18.14 -32.95
C LEU A 226 6.40 -18.07 -32.64
N LEU A 227 6.80 -18.54 -31.46
CA LEU A 227 8.16 -18.42 -30.92
C LEU A 227 8.98 -19.69 -31.17
N GLY A 228 8.91 -20.20 -32.39
CA GLY A 228 9.60 -21.42 -32.81
C GLY A 228 8.98 -22.05 -34.05
N ASP A 229 9.73 -22.95 -34.68
CA ASP A 229 9.36 -23.62 -35.91
C ASP A 229 10.06 -24.98 -36.05
N ARG A 230 10.39 -25.42 -37.28
CA ARG A 230 11.18 -26.65 -37.47
C ARG A 230 12.68 -26.44 -37.28
N GLN A 231 13.18 -25.21 -37.43
CA GLN A 231 14.59 -24.87 -37.29
C GLN A 231 14.96 -24.55 -35.83
N PHE A 232 14.02 -23.99 -35.07
CA PHE A 232 14.17 -23.74 -33.63
C PHE A 232 12.99 -24.33 -32.85
N GLN A 233 13.27 -25.37 -32.09
CA GLN A 233 12.30 -26.11 -31.26
C GLN A 233 12.70 -26.01 -29.79
N PRO A 234 12.45 -24.87 -29.13
CA PRO A 234 12.83 -24.71 -27.74
C PRO A 234 12.10 -25.73 -26.86
N ASP A 235 12.79 -26.22 -25.84
CA ASP A 235 12.28 -27.18 -24.85
C ASP A 235 12.48 -26.70 -23.41
N GLN A 236 13.12 -25.55 -23.21
CA GLN A 236 13.34 -24.90 -21.92
C GLN A 236 12.71 -23.50 -21.88
N LEU A 237 12.19 -23.15 -20.69
CA LEU A 237 11.75 -21.82 -20.29
C LEU A 237 12.75 -21.23 -19.30
N PHE A 238 13.21 -20.00 -19.54
CA PHE A 238 14.06 -19.22 -18.64
C PHE A 238 13.36 -17.91 -18.24
N PHE A 239 13.24 -17.63 -16.94
CA PHE A 239 12.46 -16.50 -16.42
C PHE A 239 12.90 -16.11 -15.00
N ARG A 240 12.41 -14.95 -14.53
CA ARG A 240 12.47 -14.57 -13.10
C ARG A 240 11.17 -14.95 -12.40
N ALA A 241 11.28 -15.64 -11.27
CA ALA A 241 10.12 -16.05 -10.49
C ALA A 241 9.29 -14.85 -10.00
N GLY A 242 7.99 -14.86 -10.31
CA GLY A 242 7.07 -13.76 -10.04
C GLY A 242 6.44 -13.75 -8.65
N LYS A 243 6.70 -14.76 -7.80
CA LYS A 243 5.97 -14.94 -6.51
C LYS A 243 6.86 -15.30 -5.33
N HIS A 244 6.50 -14.80 -4.14
CA HIS A 244 7.13 -15.20 -2.86
C HIS A 244 6.99 -16.71 -2.57
N PRO A 245 7.95 -17.35 -1.86
CA PRO A 245 9.16 -16.77 -1.27
C PRO A 245 10.36 -16.71 -2.23
N LYS A 246 10.18 -17.01 -3.52
CA LYS A 246 11.26 -17.07 -4.53
C LYS A 246 11.28 -15.86 -5.48
N LEU A 247 10.52 -14.81 -5.16
CA LEU A 247 10.39 -13.59 -5.94
C LEU A 247 11.76 -13.07 -6.41
N GLY A 248 11.89 -12.82 -7.71
CA GLY A 248 13.10 -12.27 -8.34
C GLY A 248 14.22 -13.28 -8.61
N THR A 249 14.08 -14.55 -8.21
CA THR A 249 15.09 -15.57 -8.50
C THR A 249 14.97 -16.10 -9.93
N LEU A 250 16.09 -16.21 -10.64
CA LEU A 250 16.15 -16.79 -11.98
C LEU A 250 15.98 -18.31 -11.94
N LYS A 251 15.17 -18.82 -12.87
CA LYS A 251 14.85 -20.23 -13.02
C LYS A 251 14.92 -20.65 -14.48
N SER A 252 15.29 -21.91 -14.69
CA SER A 252 15.12 -22.60 -15.96
C SER A 252 14.43 -23.94 -15.73
N GLU A 253 13.48 -24.30 -16.58
CA GLU A 253 12.70 -25.53 -16.49
C GLU A 253 12.21 -25.99 -17.86
N LYS A 254 11.87 -27.29 -17.97
CA LYS A 254 11.32 -27.86 -19.20
C LYS A 254 9.94 -27.30 -19.51
N LEU A 255 9.70 -27.04 -20.80
CA LEU A 255 8.37 -26.68 -21.28
C LEU A 255 7.37 -27.83 -21.05
N PRO A 256 6.10 -27.52 -20.72
CA PRO A 256 5.05 -28.52 -20.69
C PRO A 256 4.78 -29.07 -22.10
N SER A 257 3.99 -30.14 -22.22
CA SER A 257 3.58 -30.68 -23.53
C SER A 257 2.37 -29.94 -24.14
N ALA A 258 1.59 -29.26 -23.31
CA ALA A 258 0.42 -28.45 -23.67
C ALA A 258 0.08 -27.45 -22.53
N GLY A 259 -0.75 -26.46 -22.82
CA GLY A 259 -1.25 -25.48 -21.83
C GLY A 259 -0.38 -24.24 -21.68
N THR A 260 -0.56 -23.52 -20.56
CA THR A 260 0.16 -22.28 -20.25
C THR A 260 1.62 -22.55 -19.91
N VAL A 261 2.50 -21.81 -20.56
CA VAL A 261 3.95 -21.81 -20.36
C VAL A 261 4.34 -20.73 -19.36
N PHE A 262 3.85 -19.51 -19.58
CA PHE A 262 4.19 -18.31 -18.83
C PHE A 262 3.05 -17.29 -18.96
N GLU A 263 2.97 -16.35 -18.02
CA GLU A 263 2.05 -15.23 -18.06
C GLU A 263 2.86 -13.92 -18.16
N LEU A 264 2.92 -13.33 -19.35
CA LEU A 264 3.62 -12.08 -19.57
C LEU A 264 2.76 -10.93 -19.03
N GLU A 265 3.29 -10.17 -18.08
CA GLU A 265 2.58 -9.08 -17.41
C GLU A 265 3.53 -7.89 -17.25
N PRO A 266 3.18 -6.70 -17.78
CA PRO A 266 4.04 -5.52 -17.67
C PRO A 266 4.16 -5.03 -16.23
N TRP A 267 3.07 -5.06 -15.46
CA TRP A 267 3.03 -4.77 -14.02
C TRP A 267 2.88 -6.05 -13.21
N LEU A 268 3.98 -6.56 -12.66
CA LEU A 268 3.96 -7.83 -11.95
C LEU A 268 3.17 -7.77 -10.64
N HIS A 269 2.02 -8.46 -10.59
CA HIS A 269 1.27 -8.74 -9.37
C HIS A 269 1.90 -9.93 -8.61
N TRP A 270 2.83 -9.63 -7.69
CA TRP A 270 3.76 -10.61 -7.10
C TRP A 270 3.15 -11.69 -6.19
N TRP A 271 1.84 -11.68 -5.98
CA TRP A 271 1.12 -12.68 -5.19
C TRP A 271 0.38 -13.72 -6.04
N LEU A 272 0.29 -13.53 -7.36
CA LEU A 272 -0.53 -14.37 -8.22
C LEU A 272 0.16 -15.70 -8.58
N SER A 273 1.21 -15.67 -9.41
CA SER A 273 1.83 -16.88 -9.97
C SER A 273 3.36 -16.79 -10.01
N GLU A 274 4.03 -17.95 -9.91
CA GLU A 274 5.49 -18.00 -10.03
C GLU A 274 5.97 -17.80 -11.48
N LYS A 275 5.25 -18.35 -12.48
CA LYS A 275 5.59 -18.24 -13.92
C LYS A 275 4.90 -17.02 -14.56
N ARG A 276 5.08 -15.87 -13.91
CA ARG A 276 4.50 -14.58 -14.31
C ARG A 276 5.54 -13.48 -14.15
N GLY A 277 5.57 -12.52 -15.07
CA GLY A 277 6.53 -11.42 -15.03
C GLY A 277 6.61 -10.67 -16.35
N ASN A 278 7.48 -9.67 -16.42
CA ASN A 278 7.61 -8.80 -17.57
C ASN A 278 8.53 -9.35 -18.67
N TRP A 279 9.14 -10.52 -18.50
CA TRP A 279 9.84 -11.20 -19.58
C TRP A 279 9.96 -12.71 -19.35
N PHE A 280 10.19 -13.43 -20.45
CA PHE A 280 10.62 -14.82 -20.45
C PHE A 280 11.54 -15.09 -21.65
N SER A 281 12.22 -16.23 -21.63
CA SER A 281 13.09 -16.69 -22.72
C SER A 281 12.92 -18.17 -22.99
N LEU A 282 13.13 -18.56 -24.23
CA LEU A 282 13.02 -19.92 -24.72
C LEU A 282 14.35 -20.36 -25.31
N TYR A 283 14.79 -21.58 -25.00
CA TYR A 283 16.02 -22.14 -25.56
C TYR A 283 16.00 -23.67 -25.58
N SER A 284 17.06 -24.25 -26.14
CA SER A 284 17.40 -25.67 -26.00
C SER A 284 18.89 -25.88 -25.76
N ASP A 285 19.25 -26.96 -25.08
CA ASP A 285 20.66 -27.26 -24.79
C ASP A 285 21.49 -27.46 -26.07
N ASN A 286 20.87 -28.02 -27.11
CA ASN A 286 21.52 -28.36 -28.39
C ASN A 286 21.54 -27.22 -29.43
N SER A 287 20.99 -26.05 -29.12
CA SER A 287 21.02 -24.86 -30.00
C SER A 287 21.82 -23.73 -29.32
N PRO A 288 22.65 -22.94 -30.01
CA PRO A 288 23.28 -21.77 -29.42
C PRO A 288 22.29 -20.62 -29.15
N ASP A 289 21.09 -20.68 -29.72
CA ASP A 289 20.12 -19.58 -29.70
C ASP A 289 19.25 -19.56 -28.43
N LEU A 290 18.87 -18.35 -28.04
CA LEU A 290 17.87 -18.04 -27.03
C LEU A 290 16.95 -16.96 -27.61
N LEU A 291 15.63 -17.16 -27.52
CA LEU A 291 14.63 -16.19 -27.97
C LEU A 291 13.91 -15.63 -26.74
N MET A 292 13.93 -14.31 -26.54
CA MET A 292 13.26 -13.63 -25.44
C MET A 292 12.09 -12.78 -25.92
N VAL A 293 11.11 -12.63 -25.03
CA VAL A 293 10.02 -11.65 -25.13
C VAL A 293 10.05 -10.83 -23.84
N GLY A 294 9.98 -9.50 -23.95
CA GLY A 294 9.91 -8.60 -22.81
C GLY A 294 8.83 -7.54 -23.00
N ALA A 295 8.01 -7.30 -21.98
CA ALA A 295 7.08 -6.19 -21.90
C ALA A 295 7.81 -4.93 -21.42
N LEU A 296 7.61 -3.82 -22.11
CA LEU A 296 8.24 -2.52 -21.85
C LEU A 296 7.17 -1.47 -21.56
N LYS A 297 7.57 -0.39 -20.88
CA LYS A 297 6.75 0.80 -20.62
C LYS A 297 5.29 0.44 -20.22
N PRO A 298 5.09 -0.20 -19.05
CA PRO A 298 3.78 -0.62 -18.58
C PRO A 298 2.70 0.45 -18.72
N GLU A 299 3.04 1.72 -18.48
CA GLU A 299 2.15 2.88 -18.60
C GLU A 299 1.48 3.04 -19.98
N ASN A 300 2.04 2.43 -21.03
CA ASN A 300 1.48 2.42 -22.39
C ASN A 300 0.43 1.32 -22.62
N TRP A 301 0.34 0.32 -21.72
CA TRP A 301 -0.52 -0.86 -21.88
C TRP A 301 -1.96 -0.61 -21.43
N VAL A 302 -2.16 0.37 -20.55
CA VAL A 302 -3.46 0.79 -20.03
C VAL A 302 -3.53 2.31 -20.00
N ASP A 303 -4.40 2.88 -20.83
CA ASP A 303 -4.74 4.29 -20.79
C ASP A 303 -5.96 4.50 -19.85
N PRO A 304 -5.79 5.12 -18.68
CA PRO A 304 -6.91 5.35 -17.76
C PRO A 304 -7.96 6.32 -18.33
N ASN A 305 -7.65 7.03 -19.41
CA ASN A 305 -8.52 7.99 -20.07
C ASN A 305 -8.90 7.55 -21.50
N TRP A 306 -8.86 6.25 -21.79
CA TRP A 306 -9.15 5.70 -23.12
C TRP A 306 -10.49 6.19 -23.71
N LYS A 307 -10.45 6.64 -24.97
CA LYS A 307 -11.62 7.17 -25.72
C LYS A 307 -11.86 6.44 -27.04
N GLY A 308 -11.21 5.30 -27.26
CA GLY A 308 -11.44 4.52 -28.47
C GLY A 308 -12.81 3.85 -28.49
N THR A 309 -13.14 3.25 -29.63
CA THR A 309 -14.43 2.64 -29.92
C THR A 309 -14.61 1.29 -29.25
N THR A 310 -13.52 0.59 -28.96
CA THR A 310 -13.52 -0.73 -28.32
C THR A 310 -12.91 -0.71 -26.92
N PRO A 311 -13.34 -1.57 -25.99
CA PRO A 311 -12.79 -1.60 -24.64
C PRO A 311 -11.33 -2.06 -24.63
N GLN A 312 -10.55 -1.59 -23.66
CA GLN A 312 -9.19 -2.06 -23.44
C GLN A 312 -9.18 -3.49 -22.90
N ASN A 313 -8.16 -4.26 -23.29
CA ASN A 313 -7.95 -5.60 -22.73
C ASN A 313 -7.18 -5.52 -21.41
N GLU A 314 -7.29 -6.58 -20.59
CA GLU A 314 -6.35 -6.77 -19.49
C GLU A 314 -4.91 -6.85 -20.02
N PRO A 315 -3.93 -6.23 -19.34
CA PRO A 315 -2.53 -6.20 -19.80
C PRO A 315 -1.80 -7.55 -19.64
N LEU A 316 -2.47 -8.57 -19.11
CA LEU A 316 -1.93 -9.91 -18.91
C LEU A 316 -2.01 -10.74 -20.21
N ILE A 317 -0.86 -11.23 -20.68
CA ILE A 317 -0.75 -12.01 -21.91
C ILE A 317 -0.37 -13.46 -21.60
N PRO A 318 -1.28 -14.43 -21.82
CA PRO A 318 -0.95 -15.84 -21.67
C PRO A 318 -0.04 -16.31 -22.81
N VAL A 319 1.03 -17.01 -22.44
CA VAL A 319 1.92 -17.70 -23.37
C VAL A 319 1.59 -19.19 -23.31
N THR A 320 1.20 -19.79 -24.43
CA THR A 320 0.66 -21.15 -24.47
C THR A 320 1.39 -22.03 -25.48
N ILE A 321 1.15 -23.34 -25.42
CA ILE A 321 1.55 -24.27 -26.47
C ILE A 321 0.37 -24.55 -27.39
N GLU A 322 0.49 -24.13 -28.65
CA GLU A 322 -0.48 -24.36 -29.72
C GLU A 322 0.19 -25.11 -30.87
N ASN A 323 -0.40 -26.22 -31.31
CA ASN A 323 0.15 -27.06 -32.38
C ASN A 323 1.64 -27.43 -32.19
N LYS A 324 2.03 -27.73 -30.93
CA LYS A 324 3.40 -28.04 -30.50
C LYS A 324 4.41 -26.89 -30.64
N LYS A 325 3.94 -25.64 -30.74
CA LYS A 325 4.77 -24.43 -30.76
C LYS A 325 4.38 -23.54 -29.60
N VAL A 326 5.35 -22.80 -29.04
CA VAL A 326 5.05 -21.74 -28.08
C VAL A 326 4.47 -20.55 -28.84
N ALA A 327 3.32 -20.06 -28.38
CA ALA A 327 2.60 -18.96 -29.00
C ALA A 327 2.36 -17.85 -27.97
N LEU A 328 2.67 -16.62 -28.37
CA LEU A 328 2.33 -15.39 -27.67
C LEU A 328 1.06 -14.83 -28.33
N SER A 329 -0.06 -14.84 -27.63
CA SER A 329 -1.36 -14.43 -28.17
C SER A 329 -1.76 -13.06 -27.63
N LEU A 330 -1.58 -12.03 -28.45
CA LEU A 330 -1.75 -10.62 -28.11
C LEU A 330 -3.14 -10.12 -28.57
N PRO A 331 -4.08 -9.83 -27.67
CA PRO A 331 -5.38 -9.30 -28.05
C PRO A 331 -5.24 -7.86 -28.55
N LEU A 332 -6.04 -7.46 -29.53
CA LEU A 332 -5.89 -6.19 -30.23
C LEU A 332 -7.00 -5.17 -29.99
N SER A 333 -8.03 -5.41 -29.16
CA SER A 333 -9.21 -4.53 -28.93
C SER A 333 -8.92 -3.01 -28.86
N GLY A 334 -9.00 -2.36 -27.68
CA GLY A 334 -8.58 -0.97 -27.50
C GLY A 334 -7.24 -0.87 -26.79
N GLY A 335 -6.40 0.09 -27.17
CA GLY A 335 -5.22 0.52 -26.41
C GLY A 335 -3.92 0.54 -27.21
N GLY A 336 -2.81 0.33 -26.51
CA GLY A 336 -1.48 0.21 -27.08
C GLY A 336 -0.59 -0.67 -26.23
N ARG A 337 0.64 -0.93 -26.69
CA ARG A 337 1.68 -1.60 -25.89
C ARG A 337 3.05 -1.37 -26.49
N TYR A 338 4.06 -1.48 -25.64
CA TYR A 338 5.46 -1.49 -26.04
C TYR A 338 6.13 -2.75 -25.51
N TRP A 339 6.87 -3.46 -26.37
CA TRP A 339 7.50 -4.72 -26.02
C TRP A 339 8.70 -4.99 -26.93
N LEU A 340 9.44 -6.05 -26.65
CA LEU A 340 10.57 -6.47 -27.46
C LEU A 340 10.55 -7.96 -27.78
N LEU A 341 11.17 -8.28 -28.92
CA LEU A 341 11.74 -9.60 -29.20
C LEU A 341 13.25 -9.48 -29.09
N GLY A 342 13.92 -10.47 -28.51
CA GLY A 342 15.38 -10.45 -28.40
C GLY A 342 16.02 -11.80 -28.65
N SER A 343 17.28 -11.78 -29.05
CA SER A 343 18.12 -12.96 -29.18
C SER A 343 19.48 -12.75 -28.49
N PRO A 344 19.51 -12.44 -27.19
CA PRO A 344 20.76 -12.25 -26.46
C PRO A 344 21.63 -13.52 -26.46
N ASP A 345 22.92 -13.38 -26.18
CA ASP A 345 23.81 -14.53 -26.07
C ASP A 345 23.30 -15.50 -24.99
N LYS A 346 23.10 -16.77 -25.39
CA LYS A 346 22.53 -17.79 -24.51
C LYS A 346 23.46 -18.12 -23.34
N ALA A 347 24.76 -18.24 -23.57
CA ALA A 347 25.71 -18.65 -22.55
C ALA A 347 25.81 -17.59 -21.44
N ASP A 348 25.91 -16.32 -21.82
CA ASP A 348 25.94 -15.20 -20.89
C ASP A 348 24.60 -15.01 -20.17
N SER A 349 23.48 -15.20 -20.86
CA SER A 349 22.13 -15.13 -20.25
C SER A 349 21.95 -16.17 -19.15
N LEU A 350 22.39 -17.41 -19.38
CA LEU A 350 22.18 -18.54 -18.46
C LEU A 350 23.26 -18.66 -17.37
N LYS A 351 24.37 -17.93 -17.48
CA LYS A 351 25.51 -17.99 -16.55
C LYS A 351 25.09 -17.88 -15.08
N VAL A 352 24.15 -16.98 -14.79
CA VAL A 352 23.64 -16.71 -13.43
C VAL A 352 22.98 -17.94 -12.78
N LEU A 353 22.46 -18.89 -13.56
CA LEU A 353 21.84 -20.12 -13.02
C LEU A 353 22.84 -21.02 -12.28
N SER A 354 24.14 -20.89 -12.60
CA SER A 354 25.24 -21.59 -11.95
C SER A 354 25.74 -20.89 -10.68
N GLU A 355 25.34 -19.64 -10.46
CA GLU A 355 25.76 -18.85 -9.30
C GLU A 355 24.98 -19.23 -8.04
N LYS A 356 25.59 -18.95 -6.89
CA LYS A 356 24.93 -19.11 -5.59
C LYS A 356 23.76 -18.12 -5.42
N GLN A 357 23.94 -16.89 -5.91
CA GLN A 357 22.92 -15.84 -5.90
C GLN A 357 22.28 -15.77 -7.29
N LYS A 358 21.05 -16.29 -7.40
CA LYS A 358 20.32 -16.38 -8.67
C LYS A 358 19.38 -15.21 -8.92
N ASN A 359 19.37 -14.22 -8.05
CA ASN A 359 18.54 -13.02 -8.16
C ASN A 359 19.32 -11.85 -8.77
N ARG A 360 20.36 -12.12 -9.56
CA ARG A 360 21.13 -11.10 -10.27
C ARG A 360 20.56 -10.85 -11.66
N THR A 361 21.01 -9.79 -12.29
CA THR A 361 20.56 -9.38 -13.62
C THR A 361 21.19 -10.24 -14.70
N SER A 362 20.35 -10.90 -15.48
CA SER A 362 20.72 -11.61 -16.70
C SER A 362 20.54 -10.68 -17.91
N LEU A 363 21.11 -11.04 -19.07
CA LEU A 363 20.96 -10.24 -20.28
C LEU A 363 19.49 -9.95 -20.65
N PRO A 364 18.54 -10.90 -20.56
CA PRO A 364 17.14 -10.58 -20.81
C PRO A 364 16.59 -9.45 -19.92
N GLN A 365 16.88 -9.48 -18.61
CA GLN A 365 16.47 -8.40 -17.73
C GLN A 365 17.17 -7.09 -18.08
N TYR A 366 18.47 -7.13 -18.38
CA TYR A 366 19.22 -5.92 -18.75
C TYR A 366 18.58 -5.18 -19.93
N TYR A 367 18.13 -5.91 -20.97
CA TYR A 367 17.46 -5.27 -22.11
C TYR A 367 16.08 -4.72 -21.76
N VAL A 368 15.34 -5.35 -20.85
CA VAL A 368 14.08 -4.78 -20.34
C VAL A 368 14.34 -3.47 -19.58
N ILE A 369 15.40 -3.42 -18.77
CA ILE A 369 15.78 -2.20 -18.05
C ILE A 369 16.20 -1.11 -19.04
N LYS A 370 17.11 -1.44 -19.97
CA LYS A 370 17.67 -0.50 -20.95
C LYS A 370 16.60 0.16 -21.81
N TYR A 371 15.64 -0.62 -22.32
CA TYR A 371 14.65 -0.10 -23.28
C TYR A 371 13.30 0.27 -22.64
N GLY A 372 13.05 -0.16 -21.41
CA GLY A 372 11.81 0.07 -20.67
C GLY A 372 12.04 0.97 -19.47
N ASP A 373 12.66 0.43 -18.43
CA ASP A 373 12.68 1.06 -17.10
C ASP A 373 13.53 2.34 -17.10
N PHE A 374 14.78 2.28 -17.55
CA PHE A 374 15.73 3.39 -17.46
C PHE A 374 16.58 3.56 -18.73
N PRO A 375 16.00 3.92 -19.88
CA PRO A 375 16.79 4.33 -21.05
C PRO A 375 17.57 5.61 -20.76
N LEU A 376 18.85 5.67 -21.16
CA LEU A 376 19.66 6.89 -20.96
C LEU A 376 19.06 8.11 -21.65
N ASP A 377 18.38 7.91 -22.79
CA ASP A 377 17.73 9.00 -23.54
C ASP A 377 16.70 9.76 -22.71
N GLU A 378 16.04 9.07 -21.77
CA GLU A 378 15.10 9.66 -20.83
C GLU A 378 15.85 10.21 -19.60
N VAL A 379 16.75 9.42 -19.03
CA VAL A 379 17.46 9.79 -17.78
C VAL A 379 18.33 11.04 -17.96
N LYS A 380 18.91 11.26 -19.15
CA LYS A 380 19.72 12.46 -19.43
C LYS A 380 18.92 13.77 -19.35
N ASP A 381 17.60 13.70 -19.53
CA ASP A 381 16.71 14.86 -19.51
C ASP A 381 16.15 15.15 -18.10
N TYR A 382 16.47 14.30 -17.12
CA TYR A 382 16.15 14.55 -15.72
C TYR A 382 17.00 15.72 -15.17
N VAL A 383 16.36 16.56 -14.33
CA VAL A 383 17.05 17.66 -13.66
C VAL A 383 17.84 17.10 -12.47
N LEU A 384 19.06 16.64 -12.73
CA LEU A 384 19.95 16.07 -11.70
C LEU A 384 20.94 17.11 -11.13
N ASP A 385 20.81 18.36 -11.57
CA ASP A 385 21.56 19.53 -11.09
C ASP A 385 20.64 20.75 -11.15
N TRP A 386 20.57 21.52 -10.07
CA TRP A 386 19.71 22.69 -9.97
C TRP A 386 20.22 23.66 -8.90
N GLU A 387 19.88 24.94 -9.02
CA GLU A 387 20.17 25.91 -7.96
C GLU A 387 19.22 25.72 -6.77
N GLY A 388 19.73 25.87 -5.53
CA GLY A 388 18.87 25.82 -4.36
C GLY A 388 19.60 25.92 -3.03
N ASP A 389 18.83 25.84 -1.95
CA ASP A 389 19.33 25.85 -0.58
C ASP A 389 19.84 24.45 -0.17
N HIS A 390 20.93 24.03 -0.80
CA HIS A 390 21.52 22.70 -0.65
C HIS A 390 22.27 22.48 0.67
N GLU A 391 22.35 23.49 1.53
CA GLU A 391 23.10 23.44 2.81
C GLU A 391 22.20 23.53 4.05
N ASN A 392 20.89 23.72 3.89
CA ASN A 392 19.94 23.86 5.00
C ASN A 392 19.34 22.53 5.45
N TYR A 393 20.17 21.69 6.07
CA TYR A 393 19.79 20.36 6.53
C TYR A 393 20.17 20.18 8.02
N PRO A 394 19.48 19.29 8.78
CA PRO A 394 18.28 18.52 8.40
C PRO A 394 17.05 19.42 8.22
N ARG A 395 15.99 18.88 7.61
CA ARG A 395 14.72 19.61 7.40
C ARG A 395 13.44 18.79 7.54
N LEU A 396 13.47 17.47 7.41
CA LEU A 396 12.25 16.64 7.32
C LEU A 396 11.40 16.74 8.60
N PHE A 397 11.98 16.42 9.76
CA PHE A 397 11.31 16.49 11.06
C PHE A 397 11.94 17.50 12.01
N LEU A 398 13.22 17.80 11.80
CA LEU A 398 14.04 18.71 12.60
C LEU A 398 14.78 19.64 11.64
N GLY A 399 14.77 20.93 11.94
CA GLY A 399 15.40 21.96 11.12
C GLY A 399 16.83 22.24 11.58
N LYS A 400 17.67 22.77 10.69
CA LYS A 400 19.05 23.16 11.01
C LYS A 400 19.18 24.05 12.25
N GLN A 401 18.30 25.04 12.41
CA GLN A 401 18.31 25.93 13.58
C GLN A 401 17.78 25.23 14.85
N GLU A 402 16.75 24.40 14.72
CA GLU A 402 16.19 23.63 15.83
C GLU A 402 17.22 22.61 16.35
N LEU A 403 18.00 21.97 15.47
CA LEU A 403 19.09 21.07 15.84
C LEU A 403 20.17 21.78 16.68
N GLN A 404 20.52 23.02 16.33
CA GLN A 404 21.46 23.81 17.14
C GLN A 404 20.92 24.04 18.56
N ASN A 405 19.63 24.36 18.68
CA ASN A 405 18.99 24.53 19.98
C ASN A 405 18.91 23.21 20.76
N LEU A 406 18.54 22.12 20.07
CA LEU A 406 18.42 20.78 20.66
C LEU A 406 19.75 20.28 21.25
N ARG A 407 20.90 20.59 20.63
CA ARG A 407 22.23 20.25 21.17
C ARG A 407 22.46 20.78 22.59
N HIS A 408 21.83 21.89 22.96
CA HIS A 408 22.01 22.48 24.29
C HIS A 408 21.22 21.75 25.38
N THR A 409 20.17 21.00 25.01
CA THR A 409 19.27 20.33 25.96
C THR A 409 19.42 18.81 25.91
N LEU A 410 19.69 18.24 24.73
CA LEU A 410 19.82 16.80 24.52
C LEU A 410 21.15 16.29 25.08
N LYS A 411 21.06 15.45 26.11
CA LYS A 411 22.24 14.85 26.75
C LYS A 411 22.73 13.62 25.99
N SER A 412 24.01 13.61 25.64
CA SER A 412 24.71 12.45 25.08
C SER A 412 25.02 11.40 26.16
N ASN A 413 25.07 10.14 25.75
CA ASN A 413 25.62 9.05 26.55
C ASN A 413 26.99 8.66 25.95
N ALA A 414 28.08 8.87 26.71
CA ALA A 414 29.43 8.60 26.23
C ALA A 414 29.68 7.15 25.81
N GLY A 415 29.02 6.19 26.47
CA GLY A 415 29.11 4.77 26.12
C GLY A 415 28.41 4.45 24.80
N GLU A 416 27.22 5.00 24.59
CA GLU A 416 26.50 4.86 23.31
C GLU A 416 27.21 5.61 22.18
N LEU A 417 27.71 6.82 22.42
CA LEU A 417 28.52 7.55 21.45
C LEU A 417 29.72 6.72 20.99
N GLN A 418 30.50 6.17 21.93
CA GLN A 418 31.65 5.31 21.60
C GLN A 418 31.20 4.04 20.85
N ARG A 419 30.05 3.47 21.22
CA ARG A 419 29.48 2.30 20.55
C ARG A 419 29.21 2.62 19.07
N TRP A 420 28.53 3.71 18.78
CA TRP A 420 28.20 4.11 17.40
C TRP A 420 29.41 4.58 16.61
N GLU A 421 30.38 5.23 17.25
CA GLU A 421 31.60 5.67 16.58
C GLU A 421 32.53 4.53 16.13
N SER A 422 32.59 3.41 16.87
CA SER A 422 33.60 2.37 16.56
C SER A 422 33.20 0.91 16.76
N LYS A 423 32.08 0.59 17.43
CA LYS A 423 31.75 -0.80 17.80
C LYS A 423 30.57 -1.37 17.03
N GLN A 424 29.56 -0.55 16.73
CA GLN A 424 28.29 -0.98 16.13
C GLN A 424 28.12 -0.38 14.73
N ALA A 425 27.78 -1.18 13.73
CA ALA A 425 27.43 -0.66 12.40
C ALA A 425 26.05 0.02 12.41
N ILE A 426 25.88 1.05 11.59
CA ILE A 426 24.57 1.66 11.35
C ILE A 426 23.82 0.75 10.38
N ASP A 427 22.62 0.32 10.77
CA ASP A 427 21.73 -0.49 9.95
C ASP A 427 20.31 0.10 9.97
N ARG A 428 19.47 -0.36 9.03
CA ARG A 428 18.12 0.17 8.82
C ARG A 428 17.18 0.05 10.04
N TYR A 429 17.45 -0.86 10.97
CA TYR A 429 16.65 -1.08 12.18
C TYR A 429 17.16 -0.30 13.39
N ASN A 430 18.33 0.35 13.30
CA ASN A 430 19.00 0.90 14.46
C ASN A 430 19.37 2.40 14.36
N ILE A 431 18.92 3.11 13.32
CA ILE A 431 19.34 4.50 13.04
C ILE A 431 18.99 5.52 14.14
N ALA A 432 18.04 5.22 15.03
CA ALA A 432 17.67 6.11 16.14
C ALA A 432 18.83 6.36 17.12
N GLY A 433 19.62 5.34 17.43
CA GLY A 433 20.79 5.46 18.30
C GLY A 433 21.85 6.44 17.77
N PRO A 434 22.42 6.23 16.56
CA PRO A 434 23.43 7.12 16.01
C PRO A 434 22.88 8.52 15.72
N LEU A 435 21.62 8.67 15.26
CA LEU A 435 21.02 10.00 15.06
C LEU A 435 20.94 10.77 16.38
N ARG A 436 20.42 10.14 17.45
CA ARG A 436 20.33 10.77 18.78
C ARG A 436 21.69 11.25 19.28
N GLU A 437 22.72 10.39 19.22
CA GLU A 437 24.05 10.76 19.70
C GLU A 437 24.72 11.83 18.81
N TYR A 438 24.47 11.82 17.49
CA TYR A 438 24.89 12.90 16.61
C TYR A 438 24.18 14.21 16.94
N PHE A 439 22.87 14.17 17.16
CA PHE A 439 22.09 15.34 17.55
C PHE A 439 22.53 15.93 18.88
N ALA A 440 22.97 15.11 19.84
CA ALA A 440 23.47 15.59 21.12
C ALA A 440 24.89 16.18 21.03
N THR A 441 25.75 15.65 20.16
CA THR A 441 27.21 15.92 20.23
C THR A 441 27.78 16.67 19.03
N GLY A 442 27.21 16.50 17.85
CA GLY A 442 27.84 16.89 16.59
C GLY A 442 29.15 16.15 16.31
N SER A 443 29.35 14.93 16.82
CA SER A 443 30.60 14.17 16.63
C SER A 443 30.98 14.02 15.15
N SER A 444 32.17 14.51 14.81
CA SER A 444 32.75 14.41 13.46
C SER A 444 32.99 12.96 13.02
N LYS A 445 33.35 12.08 13.96
CA LYS A 445 33.59 10.66 13.67
C LYS A 445 32.29 9.95 13.33
N LEU A 446 31.21 10.26 14.06
CA LEU A 446 29.89 9.72 13.80
C LEU A 446 29.31 10.28 12.49
N ALA A 447 29.48 11.58 12.22
CA ALA A 447 29.09 12.21 10.96
C ALA A 447 29.69 11.50 9.73
N LYS A 448 31.01 11.27 9.72
CA LYS A 448 31.69 10.53 8.64
C LYS A 448 31.13 9.13 8.43
N LYS A 449 30.76 8.45 9.52
CA LYS A 449 30.16 7.12 9.45
C LYS A 449 28.76 7.15 8.85
N MET A 450 27.93 8.11 9.25
CA MET A 450 26.60 8.31 8.67
C MET A 450 26.70 8.62 7.16
N ILE A 451 27.62 9.51 6.75
CA ILE A 451 27.87 9.82 5.33
C ILE A 451 28.27 8.56 4.56
N ALA A 452 29.23 7.78 5.07
CA ALA A 452 29.66 6.54 4.43
C ALA A 452 28.53 5.51 4.33
N THR A 453 27.68 5.41 5.35
CA THR A 453 26.47 4.56 5.32
C THR A 453 25.48 5.03 4.26
N CYS A 454 25.21 6.35 4.16
CA CYS A 454 24.34 6.89 3.12
C CYS A 454 24.90 6.63 1.71
N GLU A 455 26.21 6.77 1.49
CA GLU A 455 26.85 6.45 0.21
C GLU A 455 26.68 4.97 -0.16
N GLN A 456 26.86 4.06 0.82
CA GLN A 456 26.62 2.63 0.62
C GLN A 456 25.14 2.32 0.30
N TRP A 457 24.20 2.94 1.01
CA TRP A 457 22.77 2.72 0.78
C TRP A 457 22.30 3.31 -0.54
N LEU A 458 22.82 4.46 -0.95
CA LEU A 458 22.56 5.03 -2.28
C LEU A 458 23.04 4.09 -3.39
N ALA A 459 24.25 3.54 -3.29
CA ALA A 459 24.73 2.56 -4.25
C ALA A 459 23.83 1.30 -4.27
N SER A 460 23.42 0.80 -3.11
CA SER A 460 22.52 -0.37 -3.05
C SER A 460 21.12 -0.08 -3.62
N LEU A 461 20.53 1.08 -3.32
CA LEU A 461 19.16 1.41 -3.71
C LEU A 461 19.07 1.81 -5.18
N ILE A 462 19.96 2.69 -5.64
CA ILE A 462 19.89 3.24 -7.00
C ILE A 462 20.58 2.32 -7.97
N HIS A 463 21.83 1.97 -7.72
CA HIS A 463 22.60 1.19 -8.68
C HIS A 463 22.18 -0.28 -8.66
N ASP A 464 22.20 -0.93 -7.50
CA ASP A 464 21.88 -2.36 -7.43
C ASP A 464 20.38 -2.65 -7.57
N ASP A 465 19.51 -2.00 -6.80
CA ASP A 465 18.08 -2.33 -6.78
C ASP A 465 17.28 -1.76 -7.96
N LEU A 466 17.60 -0.56 -8.47
CA LEU A 466 16.83 0.11 -9.52
C LEU A 466 17.48 -0.04 -10.91
N LEU A 467 18.72 0.43 -11.09
CA LEU A 467 19.39 0.47 -12.40
C LEU A 467 19.92 -0.89 -12.84
N LEU A 468 20.26 -1.78 -11.90
CA LEU A 468 20.59 -3.16 -12.23
C LEU A 468 19.45 -4.11 -11.91
N GLN A 469 18.67 -3.88 -10.86
CA GLN A 469 17.68 -4.83 -10.32
C GLN A 469 18.30 -6.16 -9.88
N ASN A 470 19.46 -6.08 -9.23
CA ASN A 470 20.01 -7.15 -8.41
C ASN A 470 19.12 -7.32 -7.17
N SER A 471 18.50 -8.48 -7.00
CA SER A 471 17.55 -8.80 -5.92
C SER A 471 16.14 -8.21 -6.06
N ARG A 472 15.83 -7.58 -7.20
CA ARG A 472 14.48 -7.13 -7.56
C ARG A 472 13.96 -7.92 -8.75
N THR A 473 12.65 -8.05 -8.88
CA THR A 473 12.05 -8.73 -10.02
C THR A 473 11.96 -7.82 -11.22
N THR A 474 11.25 -6.69 -11.04
CA THR A 474 11.13 -5.58 -11.99
C THR A 474 10.83 -4.27 -11.23
N LEU A 475 10.88 -3.13 -11.92
CA LEU A 475 10.48 -1.83 -11.39
C LEU A 475 9.05 -1.89 -10.81
N GLY A 476 8.82 -1.17 -9.71
CA GLY A 476 7.48 -1.05 -9.10
C GLY A 476 6.97 -2.27 -8.33
N VAL A 477 7.69 -3.39 -8.30
CA VAL A 477 7.23 -4.58 -7.56
C VAL A 477 7.39 -4.41 -6.06
N ALA A 478 6.28 -4.62 -5.32
CA ALA A 478 6.20 -4.59 -3.86
C ALA A 478 6.94 -3.39 -3.22
N PRO A 479 6.63 -2.13 -3.63
CA PRO A 479 7.39 -0.97 -3.20
C PRO A 479 7.28 -0.73 -1.68
N HIS A 480 6.15 -1.10 -1.08
CA HIS A 480 5.93 -1.09 0.38
C HIS A 480 6.95 -1.97 1.13
N SER A 481 7.39 -3.09 0.56
CA SER A 481 8.42 -3.95 1.17
C SER A 481 9.79 -3.27 1.24
N GLN A 482 10.00 -2.19 0.47
CA GLN A 482 11.22 -1.39 0.51
C GLN A 482 11.23 -0.38 1.67
N ALA A 483 10.09 -0.09 2.29
CA ALA A 483 9.95 0.95 3.32
C ALA A 483 10.92 0.71 4.50
N VAL A 484 11.18 -0.56 4.80
CA VAL A 484 12.09 -0.99 5.86
C VAL A 484 13.53 -0.50 5.68
N LEU A 485 13.96 -0.19 4.45
CA LEU A 485 15.26 0.42 4.16
C LEU A 485 15.10 1.86 3.65
N MET A 486 14.15 2.09 2.75
CA MET A 486 13.97 3.37 2.06
C MET A 486 13.69 4.52 3.04
N LEU A 487 12.74 4.36 3.97
CA LEU A 487 12.38 5.45 4.89
C LEU A 487 13.48 5.72 5.94
N PRO A 488 14.10 4.70 6.60
CA PRO A 488 15.27 4.94 7.43
C PRO A 488 16.43 5.59 6.67
N PHE A 489 16.65 5.23 5.40
CA PHE A 489 17.64 5.88 4.55
C PHE A 489 17.34 7.36 4.34
N LEU A 490 16.11 7.70 3.92
CA LEU A 490 15.70 9.09 3.69
C LEU A 490 15.80 9.94 4.98
N ASN A 491 15.47 9.35 6.13
CA ASN A 491 15.61 9.97 7.44
C ASN A 491 17.08 10.20 7.85
N LEU A 492 17.97 9.25 7.53
CA LEU A 492 19.40 9.34 7.82
C LEU A 492 20.10 10.35 6.91
N ILE A 493 19.80 10.34 5.61
CA ILE A 493 20.45 11.21 4.63
C ILE A 493 20.05 12.69 4.81
N ASP A 494 18.83 12.97 5.29
CA ASP A 494 18.44 14.33 5.70
C ASP A 494 19.44 14.92 6.69
N THR A 495 19.86 14.14 7.70
CA THR A 495 20.88 14.57 8.65
C THR A 495 22.28 14.57 8.03
N ALA A 496 22.63 13.56 7.23
CA ALA A 496 23.96 13.48 6.61
C ALA A 496 24.26 14.65 5.67
N LEU A 497 23.26 15.17 4.94
CA LEU A 497 23.36 16.39 4.15
C LEU A 497 23.68 17.61 5.03
N GLY A 498 23.30 17.62 6.30
CA GLY A 498 23.62 18.70 7.25
C GLY A 498 25.02 18.62 7.85
N CYS A 499 25.76 17.52 7.66
CA CYS A 499 27.08 17.32 8.26
C CYS A 499 28.14 18.21 7.57
N GLN A 500 29.03 18.80 8.38
CA GLN A 500 30.14 19.63 7.89
C GLN A 500 31.22 18.79 7.17
N GLU A 501 31.27 17.49 7.46
CA GLU A 501 32.21 16.54 6.87
C GLU A 501 31.84 16.10 5.46
N LEU A 502 30.63 16.40 4.97
CA LEU A 502 30.19 16.07 3.62
C LEU A 502 30.80 17.05 2.62
N SER A 503 31.61 16.54 1.68
CA SER A 503 32.20 17.41 0.65
C SER A 503 31.15 17.94 -0.33
N ASN A 504 31.45 19.04 -1.00
CA ASN A 504 30.56 19.61 -2.02
C ASN A 504 30.28 18.63 -3.17
N GLU A 505 31.30 17.86 -3.59
CA GLU A 505 31.15 16.83 -4.63
C GLU A 505 30.24 15.69 -4.15
N GLN A 506 30.42 15.20 -2.91
CA GLN A 506 29.53 14.18 -2.34
C GLN A 506 28.09 14.70 -2.23
N ARG A 507 27.92 15.96 -1.78
CA ARG A 507 26.61 16.62 -1.70
C ARG A 507 25.92 16.68 -3.06
N GLN A 508 26.63 17.12 -4.11
CA GLN A 508 26.08 17.16 -5.47
C GLN A 508 25.66 15.77 -5.96
N ARG A 509 26.48 14.74 -5.73
CA ARG A 509 26.12 13.35 -6.09
C ARG A 509 24.89 12.86 -5.33
N PHE A 510 24.83 13.09 -4.01
CA PHE A 510 23.69 12.69 -3.20
C PHE A 510 22.41 13.39 -3.66
N LEU A 511 22.46 14.69 -3.97
CA LEU A 511 21.31 15.44 -4.46
C LEU A 511 20.83 14.97 -5.83
N ALA A 512 21.75 14.68 -6.77
CA ALA A 512 21.42 14.10 -8.07
C ALA A 512 20.72 12.74 -7.92
N GLN A 513 21.26 11.89 -7.06
CA GLN A 513 20.71 10.57 -6.77
C GLN A 513 19.33 10.63 -6.06
N LEU A 514 19.12 11.59 -5.16
CA LEU A 514 17.82 11.86 -4.55
C LEU A 514 16.81 12.39 -5.58
N ALA A 515 17.24 13.26 -6.50
CA ALA A 515 16.39 13.73 -7.60
C ALA A 515 15.97 12.56 -8.50
N PHE A 516 16.88 11.64 -8.82
CA PHE A 516 16.56 10.41 -9.56
C PHE A 516 15.49 9.57 -8.85
N LEU A 517 15.60 9.35 -7.53
CA LEU A 517 14.53 8.70 -6.76
C LEU A 517 13.20 9.47 -6.84
N GLY A 518 13.26 10.81 -6.86
CA GLY A 518 12.10 11.68 -7.09
C GLY A 518 11.38 11.39 -8.40
N TYR A 519 12.13 11.21 -9.50
CA TYR A 519 11.58 10.77 -10.77
C TYR A 519 11.00 9.36 -10.66
N VAL A 520 11.74 8.39 -10.13
CA VAL A 520 11.30 6.99 -10.00
C VAL A 520 9.96 6.87 -9.27
N PHE A 521 9.83 7.47 -8.07
CA PHE A 521 8.61 7.34 -7.26
C PHE A 521 7.37 7.98 -7.88
N ASN A 522 7.55 8.85 -8.88
CA ASN A 522 6.48 9.61 -9.52
C ASN A 522 6.19 9.15 -10.96
N ARG A 523 6.83 8.08 -11.43
CA ARG A 523 6.49 7.46 -12.71
C ARG A 523 5.26 6.55 -12.57
N ASP A 524 4.45 6.52 -13.61
CA ASP A 524 3.24 5.69 -13.68
C ASP A 524 3.54 4.19 -13.80
N ASP A 525 4.76 3.81 -14.20
CA ASP A 525 5.21 2.40 -14.21
C ASP A 525 5.77 1.92 -12.86
N TYR A 526 5.96 2.81 -11.89
CA TYR A 526 6.37 2.43 -10.53
C TYR A 526 5.19 2.01 -9.64
N TRP A 527 4.09 2.78 -9.66
CA TRP A 527 2.85 2.48 -8.94
C TRP A 527 1.70 3.32 -9.52
N SER A 528 0.62 2.68 -9.99
CA SER A 528 -0.46 3.39 -10.68
C SER A 528 -1.83 2.72 -10.45
N PRO A 529 -2.49 3.00 -9.32
CA PRO A 529 -3.86 2.55 -9.03
C PRO A 529 -4.86 2.83 -10.17
N ASP A 530 -4.79 4.02 -10.79
CA ASP A 530 -5.68 4.40 -11.91
C ASP A 530 -5.57 3.46 -13.14
N ARG A 531 -4.47 2.71 -13.25
CA ARG A 531 -4.23 1.73 -14.32
C ARG A 531 -4.40 0.28 -13.85
N GLY A 532 -4.92 0.09 -12.64
CA GLY A 532 -5.10 -1.22 -12.01
C GLY A 532 -3.83 -1.83 -11.41
N PHE A 533 -2.71 -1.10 -11.35
CA PHE A 533 -1.51 -1.56 -10.66
C PHE A 533 -1.49 -1.06 -9.22
N GLU A 534 -2.17 -1.82 -8.36
CA GLU A 534 -2.28 -1.59 -6.93
C GLU A 534 -2.31 -2.92 -6.15
N ALA A 535 -2.27 -2.84 -4.82
CA ALA A 535 -2.40 -3.99 -3.93
C ALA A 535 -3.27 -3.59 -2.74
N ASN A 536 -2.97 -4.09 -1.54
CA ASN A 536 -3.71 -3.67 -0.35
C ASN A 536 -3.62 -2.14 -0.16
N PRO A 537 -4.69 -1.49 0.33
CA PRO A 537 -4.78 -0.03 0.38
C PRO A 537 -3.56 0.64 1.03
N ASN A 538 -3.14 0.21 2.22
CA ASN A 538 -1.97 0.75 2.94
C ASN A 538 -0.64 0.75 2.14
N MET A 539 -0.51 -0.10 1.13
CA MET A 539 0.67 -0.13 0.26
C MET A 539 0.74 1.12 -0.63
N THR A 540 -0.42 1.62 -1.09
CA THR A 540 -0.51 2.89 -1.82
C THR A 540 -0.16 4.08 -0.92
N THR A 541 -0.61 4.06 0.34
CA THR A 541 -0.22 5.06 1.36
C THR A 541 1.30 5.14 1.52
N THR A 542 1.97 3.99 1.52
CA THR A 542 3.44 3.92 1.63
C THR A 542 4.13 4.58 0.43
N VAL A 543 3.66 4.33 -0.80
CA VAL A 543 4.23 4.94 -2.01
C VAL A 543 3.98 6.45 -2.03
N ALA A 544 2.77 6.88 -1.66
CA ALA A 544 2.44 8.30 -1.57
C ALA A 544 3.34 9.01 -0.55
N GLN A 545 3.69 8.36 0.58
CA GLN A 545 4.68 8.90 1.50
C GLN A 545 6.06 9.07 0.85
N TYR A 546 6.54 8.13 0.01
CA TYR A 546 7.83 8.28 -0.67
C TYR A 546 7.87 9.56 -1.52
N GLN A 547 6.78 9.83 -2.26
CA GLN A 547 6.65 11.02 -3.11
C GLN A 547 6.71 12.32 -2.30
N VAL A 548 6.01 12.37 -1.16
CA VAL A 548 6.04 13.55 -0.27
C VAL A 548 7.39 13.70 0.43
N THR A 549 7.98 12.60 0.88
CA THR A 549 9.27 12.59 1.60
C THR A 549 10.38 13.11 0.70
N ILE A 550 10.51 12.58 -0.53
CA ILE A 550 11.58 12.98 -1.44
C ILE A 550 11.42 14.45 -1.86
N ALA A 551 10.19 14.89 -2.14
CA ALA A 551 9.90 16.29 -2.45
C ALA A 551 10.28 17.21 -1.29
N SER A 552 9.97 16.81 -0.04
CA SER A 552 10.25 17.61 1.17
C SER A 552 11.73 17.62 1.54
N LEU A 553 12.49 16.60 1.11
CA LEU A 553 13.93 16.53 1.29
C LEU A 553 14.68 17.46 0.32
N ILE A 554 14.18 17.64 -0.91
CA ILE A 554 14.75 18.52 -1.94
C ILE A 554 13.74 19.56 -2.48
N PRO A 555 13.17 20.43 -1.61
CA PRO A 555 12.02 21.27 -1.95
C PRO A 555 12.31 22.37 -2.97
N SER A 556 13.58 22.69 -3.23
CA SER A 556 13.98 23.64 -4.29
C SER A 556 14.06 23.00 -5.68
N HIS A 557 13.95 21.67 -5.79
CA HIS A 557 13.97 20.99 -7.08
C HIS A 557 12.73 21.41 -7.91
N PRO A 558 12.86 21.66 -9.23
CA PRO A 558 11.74 22.17 -10.05
C PRO A 558 10.48 21.30 -10.02
N MET A 559 10.65 19.97 -9.89
CA MET A 559 9.55 19.01 -9.82
C MET A 559 9.02 18.75 -8.41
N ALA A 560 9.66 19.25 -7.36
CA ALA A 560 9.31 18.89 -5.98
C ALA A 560 7.85 19.21 -5.63
N LYS A 561 7.33 20.36 -6.07
CA LYS A 561 5.91 20.72 -5.85
C LYS A 561 4.96 19.74 -6.54
N THR A 562 5.28 19.32 -7.76
CA THR A 562 4.47 18.36 -8.52
C THR A 562 4.46 16.99 -7.84
N TRP A 563 5.64 16.53 -7.41
CA TRP A 563 5.79 15.25 -6.69
C TRP A 563 5.07 15.26 -5.34
N ALA A 564 5.24 16.33 -4.56
CA ALA A 564 4.53 16.50 -3.30
C ALA A 564 3.02 16.51 -3.52
N LYS A 565 2.53 17.24 -4.53
CA LYS A 565 1.09 17.31 -4.83
C LYS A 565 0.52 15.92 -5.11
N ARG A 566 1.18 15.11 -5.94
CA ARG A 566 0.71 13.75 -6.28
C ARG A 566 0.52 12.90 -5.01
N GLY A 567 1.55 12.83 -4.16
CA GLY A 567 1.45 12.06 -2.91
C GLY A 567 0.47 12.65 -1.91
N LEU A 568 0.39 13.97 -1.79
CA LEU A 568 -0.52 14.66 -0.87
C LEU A 568 -1.98 14.51 -1.29
N ASP A 569 -2.30 14.58 -2.58
CA ASP A 569 -3.65 14.36 -3.09
C ASP A 569 -4.13 12.94 -2.76
N GLU A 570 -3.27 11.94 -2.96
CA GLU A 570 -3.56 10.53 -2.63
C GLU A 570 -3.78 10.36 -1.12
N LEU A 571 -2.84 10.82 -0.28
CA LEU A 571 -2.96 10.70 1.18
C LEU A 571 -4.19 11.45 1.73
N HIS A 572 -4.50 12.63 1.19
CA HIS A 572 -5.67 13.40 1.59
C HIS A 572 -6.97 12.71 1.16
N SER A 573 -7.02 12.18 -0.06
CA SER A 573 -8.13 11.36 -0.53
C SER A 573 -8.34 10.15 0.38
N GLN A 574 -7.27 9.43 0.75
CA GLN A 574 -7.35 8.30 1.68
C GLN A 574 -7.86 8.73 3.05
N LEU A 575 -7.35 9.84 3.62
CA LEU A 575 -7.85 10.36 4.88
C LEU A 575 -9.37 10.58 4.83
N MET A 576 -9.87 11.23 3.79
CA MET A 576 -11.27 11.61 3.69
C MET A 576 -12.20 10.45 3.30
N ASN A 577 -11.70 9.49 2.52
CA ASN A 577 -12.52 8.39 1.98
C ASN A 577 -12.42 7.10 2.79
N TRP A 578 -11.32 6.87 3.51
CA TRP A 578 -11.14 5.65 4.32
C TRP A 578 -11.54 5.85 5.77
N SER A 579 -11.61 7.10 6.25
CA SER A 579 -12.22 7.38 7.54
C SER A 579 -13.66 7.85 7.38
N ASP A 580 -14.56 7.41 8.26
CA ASP A 580 -15.86 8.06 8.43
C ASP A 580 -15.73 9.38 9.20
N GLU A 581 -16.83 10.15 9.28
CA GLU A 581 -16.84 11.48 9.90
C GLU A 581 -16.41 11.48 11.37
N ASP A 582 -16.56 10.34 12.05
CA ASP A 582 -16.20 10.14 13.44
C ASP A 582 -14.80 9.54 13.63
N GLY A 583 -14.11 9.22 12.54
CA GLY A 583 -12.72 8.73 12.51
C GLY A 583 -12.59 7.22 12.40
N GLY A 584 -13.69 6.47 12.32
CA GLY A 584 -13.66 5.02 12.08
C GLY A 584 -12.97 4.72 10.75
N TRP A 585 -11.96 3.86 10.78
CA TRP A 585 -11.09 3.60 9.62
C TRP A 585 -11.48 2.35 8.83
N ARG A 586 -11.18 2.36 7.52
CA ARG A 586 -11.44 1.29 6.54
C ARG A 586 -10.81 -0.06 6.87
N GLU A 587 -9.55 -0.02 7.31
CA GLU A 587 -8.76 -1.20 7.67
C GLU A 587 -8.81 -1.47 9.19
N THR A 588 -8.49 -2.70 9.61
CA THR A 588 -8.34 -3.06 11.04
C THR A 588 -7.36 -2.16 11.79
N PRO A 589 -7.47 -2.05 13.15
CA PRO A 589 -6.65 -1.12 13.93
C PRO A 589 -5.14 -1.16 13.65
N HIS A 590 -4.53 -2.33 13.45
CA HIS A 590 -3.11 -2.42 13.07
C HIS A 590 -2.81 -1.74 11.72
N TYR A 591 -3.56 -2.07 10.67
CA TYR A 591 -3.33 -1.52 9.33
C TYR A 591 -3.79 -0.06 9.19
N ALA A 592 -4.80 0.34 9.95
CA ALA A 592 -5.12 1.75 10.15
C ALA A 592 -3.92 2.50 10.73
N MET A 593 -3.23 1.90 11.71
CA MET A 593 -2.06 2.49 12.35
C MET A 593 -0.88 2.61 11.37
N VAL A 594 -0.67 1.59 10.51
CA VAL A 594 0.33 1.64 9.44
C VAL A 594 0.05 2.81 8.51
N SER A 595 -1.16 2.91 7.96
CA SER A 595 -1.54 3.99 7.05
C SER A 595 -1.43 5.36 7.71
N PHE A 596 -1.87 5.48 8.97
CA PHE A 596 -1.83 6.73 9.72
C PHE A 596 -0.40 7.18 10.08
N ASP A 597 0.52 6.27 10.38
CA ASP A 597 1.95 6.57 10.60
C ASP A 597 2.59 7.19 9.35
N HIS A 598 2.39 6.56 8.18
CA HIS A 598 2.94 7.04 6.90
C HIS A 598 2.35 8.41 6.53
N MET A 599 1.03 8.58 6.71
CA MET A 599 0.32 9.82 6.46
C MET A 599 0.76 10.96 7.39
N LEU A 600 0.84 10.70 8.70
CA LEU A 600 1.27 11.69 9.69
C LEU A 600 2.69 12.18 9.40
N ALA A 601 3.61 11.26 9.10
CA ALA A 601 4.97 11.61 8.72
C ALA A 601 5.03 12.50 7.47
N ALA A 602 4.29 12.13 6.42
CA ALA A 602 4.20 12.91 5.19
C ALA A 602 3.66 14.34 5.44
N PHE A 603 2.62 14.48 6.25
CA PHE A 603 2.04 15.79 6.56
C PHE A 603 2.95 16.68 7.40
N ILE A 604 3.71 16.12 8.34
CA ILE A 604 4.75 16.87 9.06
C ILE A 604 5.80 17.41 8.08
N MET A 605 6.33 16.54 7.20
CA MET A 605 7.36 16.92 6.23
C MET A 605 6.85 17.97 5.24
N ALA A 606 5.64 17.80 4.72
CA ALA A 606 5.03 18.72 3.75
C ALA A 606 4.74 20.09 4.35
N SER A 607 4.26 20.16 5.60
CA SER A 607 4.00 21.40 6.32
C SER A 607 5.30 22.18 6.52
N ARG A 608 6.37 21.49 6.93
CA ARG A 608 7.71 22.08 7.11
C ARG A 608 8.36 22.52 5.80
N ALA A 609 8.13 21.79 4.70
CA ALA A 609 8.61 22.15 3.37
C ALA A 609 7.77 23.26 2.70
N GLY A 610 6.62 23.63 3.28
CA GLY A 610 5.71 24.65 2.74
C GLY A 610 4.88 24.19 1.55
N PHE A 611 4.58 22.89 1.44
CA PHE A 611 3.73 22.35 0.36
C PHE A 611 2.24 22.36 0.69
N ALA A 612 1.86 21.86 1.87
CA ALA A 612 0.48 21.84 2.37
C ALA A 612 0.47 21.66 3.89
N ASP A 613 -0.61 22.06 4.56
CA ASP A 613 -0.78 21.89 6.01
C ASP A 613 -2.04 21.08 6.32
N TYR A 614 -1.99 19.78 6.05
CA TYR A 614 -3.06 18.83 6.41
C TYR A 614 -2.89 18.24 7.81
N LEU A 615 -1.78 18.56 8.49
CA LEU A 615 -1.40 17.99 9.78
C LEU A 615 -2.48 18.22 10.86
N TYR A 616 -3.15 19.37 10.80
CA TYR A 616 -4.15 19.81 11.77
C TYR A 616 -5.58 19.72 11.26
N GLU A 617 -5.84 18.93 10.20
CA GLU A 617 -7.20 18.70 9.76
C GLU A 617 -8.02 18.01 10.85
N GLU A 618 -9.31 18.37 10.94
CA GLU A 618 -10.21 17.76 11.92
C GLU A 618 -10.29 16.24 11.76
N ARG A 619 -10.17 15.72 10.53
CA ARG A 619 -10.20 14.28 10.31
C ARG A 619 -9.02 13.54 10.93
N MET A 620 -7.83 14.14 10.97
CA MET A 620 -6.68 13.58 11.68
C MET A 620 -6.97 13.43 13.17
N ARG A 621 -7.60 14.44 13.79
CA ARG A 621 -8.03 14.40 15.19
C ARG A 621 -9.08 13.30 15.40
N LYS A 622 -10.07 13.20 14.51
CA LYS A 622 -11.14 12.19 14.61
C LYS A 622 -10.61 10.76 14.56
N VAL A 623 -9.66 10.46 13.68
CA VAL A 623 -9.01 9.13 13.63
C VAL A 623 -8.26 8.83 14.93
N ALA A 624 -7.58 9.82 15.52
CA ALA A 624 -6.94 9.66 16.83
C ALA A 624 -7.96 9.43 17.97
N GLU A 625 -9.08 10.15 17.96
CA GLU A 625 -10.20 9.93 18.89
C GLU A 625 -10.78 8.51 18.75
N TRP A 626 -10.88 7.98 17.53
CA TRP A 626 -11.31 6.61 17.28
C TRP A 626 -10.35 5.59 17.89
N PHE A 627 -9.04 5.68 17.61
CA PHE A 627 -8.04 4.82 18.25
C PHE A 627 -8.11 4.86 19.79
N ALA A 628 -8.29 6.05 20.36
CA ALA A 628 -8.44 6.21 21.80
C ALA A 628 -9.72 5.52 22.31
N ASN A 629 -10.84 5.68 21.59
CA ASN A 629 -12.13 5.14 22.00
C ASN A 629 -12.15 3.60 21.98
N ILE A 630 -11.58 2.98 20.94
CA ILE A 630 -11.50 1.51 20.82
C ILE A 630 -10.42 0.87 21.71
N SER A 631 -9.57 1.67 22.35
CA SER A 631 -8.55 1.13 23.26
C SER A 631 -9.19 0.38 24.43
N THR A 632 -8.72 -0.84 24.66
CA THR A 632 -9.21 -1.76 25.67
C THR A 632 -9.06 -1.19 27.09
N PRO A 633 -9.77 -1.74 28.09
CA PRO A 633 -9.38 -1.59 29.49
C PRO A 633 -7.95 -2.05 29.74
N ARG A 634 -7.37 -1.65 30.88
CA ARG A 634 -6.07 -2.18 31.34
C ARG A 634 -6.11 -3.70 31.38
N ASP A 635 -5.23 -4.35 30.64
CA ASP A 635 -5.19 -5.82 30.53
C ASP A 635 -4.02 -6.37 31.37
N PRO A 636 -4.27 -7.19 32.42
CA PRO A 636 -3.21 -7.81 33.21
C PRO A 636 -2.20 -8.61 32.37
N SER A 637 -2.64 -9.24 31.28
CA SER A 637 -1.77 -9.98 30.36
C SER A 637 -0.80 -9.10 29.57
N THR A 638 -0.92 -7.78 29.69
CA THR A 638 0.00 -6.79 29.12
C THR A 638 0.77 -6.04 30.19
N GLN A 639 0.87 -6.54 31.43
CA GLN A 639 1.38 -5.78 32.58
C GLN A 639 0.49 -4.57 32.95
N GLY A 640 -0.79 -4.59 32.57
CA GLY A 640 -1.78 -3.60 32.98
C GLY A 640 -1.86 -2.36 32.10
N PHE A 641 -1.28 -2.35 30.90
CA PHE A 641 -1.50 -1.26 29.94
C PHE A 641 -2.74 -1.52 29.07
N ARG A 642 -3.25 -0.46 28.44
CA ARG A 642 -4.31 -0.49 27.43
C ARG A 642 -3.72 -0.79 26.06
N HIS A 643 -4.47 -1.46 25.21
CA HIS A 643 -4.03 -1.80 23.86
C HIS A 643 -5.20 -1.72 22.87
N LEU A 644 -4.91 -1.86 21.58
CA LEU A 644 -5.93 -1.98 20.55
C LEU A 644 -6.59 -3.37 20.61
N PRO A 645 -7.89 -3.50 20.31
CA PRO A 645 -8.58 -4.78 20.37
C PRO A 645 -8.02 -5.72 19.29
N PRO A 646 -7.78 -7.02 19.59
CA PRO A 646 -7.14 -7.96 18.67
C PRO A 646 -8.12 -8.48 17.61
N VAL A 647 -8.77 -7.57 16.88
CA VAL A 647 -9.77 -7.88 15.84
C VAL A 647 -9.14 -7.93 14.45
N GLY A 648 -9.58 -8.89 13.64
CA GLY A 648 -9.00 -9.21 12.34
C GLY A 648 -7.47 -9.29 12.38
N ASN A 649 -6.81 -8.67 11.40
CA ASN A 649 -5.36 -8.61 11.35
C ASN A 649 -4.72 -7.57 12.31
N THR A 650 -5.16 -7.51 13.57
CA THR A 650 -4.54 -6.72 14.65
C THR A 650 -3.80 -7.63 15.64
N TYR A 651 -2.58 -7.28 16.05
CA TYR A 651 -1.79 -8.16 16.91
C TYR A 651 -2.32 -8.19 18.35
N TYR A 652 -2.11 -9.33 19.02
CA TYR A 652 -2.51 -9.50 20.42
C TYR A 652 -1.69 -8.59 21.35
N GLY A 653 -2.36 -7.76 22.15
CA GLY A 653 -1.69 -6.85 23.09
C GLY A 653 -0.95 -5.68 22.42
N GLU A 654 -1.36 -5.28 21.21
CA GLU A 654 -0.73 -4.19 20.45
C GLU A 654 -1.10 -2.81 20.99
N ALA A 655 -0.10 -2.12 21.56
CA ALA A 655 -0.17 -0.73 21.96
C ALA A 655 0.44 0.20 20.90
N THR A 656 0.30 1.52 21.07
CA THR A 656 0.84 2.52 20.14
C THR A 656 1.43 3.76 20.82
N GLY A 657 2.63 4.13 20.37
CA GLY A 657 3.29 5.39 20.66
C GLY A 657 2.77 6.59 19.85
N LEU A 658 1.84 6.40 18.90
CA LEU A 658 1.30 7.50 18.06
C LEU A 658 0.69 8.61 18.91
N PHE A 659 0.04 8.26 20.01
CA PHE A 659 -0.56 9.22 20.91
C PHE A 659 0.46 10.22 21.49
N GLY A 660 1.67 9.78 21.83
CA GLY A 660 2.71 10.66 22.36
C GLY A 660 3.22 11.65 21.29
N ILE A 661 3.27 11.21 20.03
CA ILE A 661 3.63 12.06 18.90
C ILE A 661 2.55 13.10 18.66
N LEU A 662 1.28 12.68 18.60
CA LEU A 662 0.14 13.58 18.43
C LEU A 662 0.04 14.60 19.56
N ALA A 663 0.29 14.20 20.80
CA ALA A 663 0.37 15.12 21.94
C ALA A 663 1.39 16.23 21.69
N GLY A 664 2.62 15.88 21.30
CA GLY A 664 3.67 16.84 20.99
C GLY A 664 3.33 17.79 19.84
N LEU A 665 2.72 17.27 18.76
CA LEU A 665 2.36 18.04 17.57
C LEU A 665 1.21 19.03 17.81
N TRP A 666 0.26 18.67 18.66
CA TRP A 666 -0.95 19.46 18.94
C TRP A 666 -0.84 20.37 20.17
N LYS A 667 0.26 20.30 20.93
CA LYS A 667 0.44 21.00 22.22
C LYS A 667 0.09 22.49 22.21
N ASP A 668 0.42 23.19 21.13
CA ASP A 668 0.20 24.64 20.99
C ASP A 668 -1.14 24.95 20.30
N ARG A 669 -1.72 23.98 19.59
CA ARG A 669 -2.93 24.13 18.76
C ARG A 669 -4.20 23.76 19.52
N ASP A 670 -4.17 22.65 20.23
CA ASP A 670 -5.25 22.14 21.08
C ASP A 670 -4.62 21.46 22.31
N PRO A 671 -4.30 22.24 23.37
CA PRO A 671 -3.67 21.71 24.57
C PRO A 671 -4.51 20.66 25.30
N ASP A 672 -5.83 20.76 25.19
CA ASP A 672 -6.77 19.84 25.83
C ASP A 672 -6.74 18.47 25.16
N PHE A 673 -6.79 18.43 23.82
CA PHE A 673 -6.59 17.22 23.03
C PHE A 673 -5.17 16.65 23.25
N ALA A 674 -4.14 17.51 23.26
CA ALA A 674 -2.77 17.07 23.45
C ALA A 674 -2.55 16.40 24.82
N ALA A 675 -3.17 16.94 25.89
CA ALA A 675 -3.13 16.33 27.22
C ALA A 675 -3.86 14.97 27.27
N GLU A 676 -4.95 14.82 26.51
CA GLU A 676 -5.66 13.54 26.34
C GLU A 676 -4.84 12.49 25.60
N MET A 677 -4.17 12.89 24.52
CA MET A 677 -3.26 12.02 23.79
C MET A 677 -2.05 11.64 24.64
N GLN A 678 -1.49 12.57 25.42
CA GLN A 678 -0.41 12.25 26.37
C GLN A 678 -0.85 11.22 27.41
N TRP A 679 -2.08 11.33 27.94
CA TRP A 679 -2.62 10.33 28.85
C TRP A 679 -2.80 8.97 28.17
N MET A 680 -3.34 8.93 26.95
CA MET A 680 -3.48 7.68 26.19
C MET A 680 -2.13 7.00 25.94
N TYR A 681 -1.09 7.79 25.62
CA TYR A 681 0.27 7.28 25.45
C TYR A 681 0.79 6.58 26.71
N GLU A 682 0.61 7.20 27.87
CA GLU A 682 1.04 6.64 29.16
C GLU A 682 0.22 5.41 29.56
N GLU A 683 -1.10 5.44 29.35
CA GLU A 683 -1.98 4.29 29.64
C GLU A 683 -1.73 3.10 28.72
N GLN A 684 -1.17 3.33 27.53
CA GLN A 684 -0.70 2.28 26.62
C GLN A 684 0.76 1.85 26.90
N GLY A 685 1.28 2.16 28.09
CA GLY A 685 2.59 1.72 28.55
C GLY A 685 3.76 2.52 27.98
N ALA A 686 3.51 3.69 27.40
CA ALA A 686 4.51 4.57 26.79
C ALA A 686 5.39 3.88 25.72
N THR A 687 4.77 3.00 24.92
CA THR A 687 5.45 2.08 23.99
C THR A 687 5.97 2.76 22.71
N GLY A 688 6.61 1.95 21.85
CA GLY A 688 6.98 2.33 20.48
C GLY A 688 5.79 2.32 19.52
N LEU A 689 6.05 2.44 18.22
CA LEU A 689 5.02 2.36 17.18
C LEU A 689 4.88 0.91 16.68
N GLY A 690 3.67 0.35 16.81
CA GLY A 690 3.33 -1.01 16.37
C GLY A 690 3.89 -2.12 17.27
N LEU A 691 3.43 -3.35 17.02
CA LEU A 691 3.91 -4.56 17.69
C LEU A 691 4.71 -5.47 16.75
N GLY A 692 5.84 -6.01 17.24
CA GLY A 692 6.73 -6.89 16.48
C GLY A 692 7.77 -6.15 15.64
N TRP A 693 7.32 -5.26 14.76
CA TRP A 693 8.19 -4.41 13.93
C TRP A 693 7.85 -2.93 14.14
N SER A 694 8.88 -2.08 14.23
CA SER A 694 8.68 -0.63 14.30
C SER A 694 8.18 -0.11 12.95
N PHE A 695 7.16 0.74 12.97
CA PHE A 695 6.75 1.44 11.75
C PHE A 695 7.84 2.39 11.28
N PRO A 696 8.20 2.34 9.98
CA PRO A 696 9.45 2.93 9.52
C PRO A 696 9.39 4.45 9.29
N ALA A 697 8.20 5.06 9.15
CA ALA A 697 8.02 6.41 8.64
C ALA A 697 8.83 7.48 9.40
N MET A 698 8.79 7.42 10.74
CA MET A 698 9.46 8.39 11.62
C MET A 698 10.72 7.82 12.29
N THR A 699 11.24 6.68 11.80
CA THR A 699 12.43 6.03 12.39
C THR A 699 13.58 7.02 12.48
N GLY A 700 14.20 7.12 13.65
CA GLY A 700 15.25 8.10 13.92
C GLY A 700 14.78 9.32 14.71
N TYR A 701 13.50 9.68 14.60
CA TYR A 701 12.92 10.89 15.18
C TYR A 701 11.79 10.59 16.19
N THR A 702 11.25 9.37 16.21
CA THR A 702 10.12 8.97 17.06
C THR A 702 10.26 9.42 18.53
N GLU A 703 11.41 9.17 19.17
CA GLU A 703 11.61 9.56 20.57
C GLU A 703 11.67 11.08 20.77
N LEU A 704 12.21 11.83 19.79
CA LEU A 704 12.20 13.29 19.83
C LEU A 704 10.78 13.84 19.68
N LEU A 705 9.97 13.22 18.82
CA LEU A 705 8.60 13.65 18.56
C LEU A 705 7.64 13.35 19.74
N LYS A 706 7.97 12.34 20.55
CA LYS A 706 7.23 12.01 21.78
C LYS A 706 7.66 12.85 23.00
N ASP A 707 8.82 13.50 22.96
CA ASP A 707 9.32 14.30 24.08
C ASP A 707 8.65 15.69 24.12
N ASN A 708 7.53 15.79 24.84
CA ASN A 708 6.64 16.97 24.77
C ASN A 708 6.38 17.69 26.11
N ALA A 709 6.80 17.14 27.26
CA ALA A 709 6.60 17.71 28.60
C ALA A 709 5.15 18.10 28.98
N ILE A 710 4.15 17.55 28.27
CA ILE A 710 2.72 17.81 28.52
C ILE A 710 2.28 17.05 29.77
N SER A 711 1.43 17.67 30.59
CA SER A 711 0.79 16.96 31.71
C SER A 711 -0.39 16.14 31.20
N PRO A 712 -0.43 14.81 31.44
CA PRO A 712 -1.50 13.94 30.96
C PRO A 712 -2.84 14.27 31.62
N ARG A 713 -3.92 14.22 30.85
CA ARG A 713 -5.31 14.38 31.32
C ARG A 713 -6.17 13.29 30.71
N ALA A 714 -6.93 12.55 31.52
CA ALA A 714 -7.74 11.47 30.98
C ALA A 714 -8.87 11.98 30.06
N PRO A 715 -9.12 11.33 28.90
CA PRO A 715 -10.20 11.68 28.00
C PRO A 715 -11.57 11.26 28.55
N GLY A 716 -12.61 11.98 28.14
CA GLY A 716 -14.00 11.68 28.50
C GLY A 716 -14.65 10.58 27.64
N LEU A 717 -13.97 9.45 27.43
CA LEU A 717 -14.45 8.40 26.52
C LEU A 717 -15.75 7.78 27.03
N LYS A 718 -16.73 7.64 26.13
CA LYS A 718 -18.05 7.02 26.36
C LYS A 718 -18.35 6.03 25.25
N SER A 719 -19.42 5.27 25.41
CA SER A 719 -19.99 4.47 24.33
C SER A 719 -20.23 5.31 23.08
N ARG A 720 -19.82 4.79 21.93
CA ARG A 720 -19.84 5.52 20.65
C ARG A 720 -20.06 4.55 19.50
N TRP A 721 -20.82 4.98 18.51
CA TRP A 721 -20.94 4.30 17.22
C TRP A 721 -20.09 5.05 16.20
N PHE A 722 -19.23 4.30 15.51
CA PHE A 722 -18.50 4.75 14.34
C PHE A 722 -19.23 4.13 13.14
N GLU A 723 -19.96 4.97 12.39
CA GLU A 723 -20.99 4.54 11.44
C GLU A 723 -20.54 3.41 10.53
N LYS A 724 -19.29 3.48 10.05
CA LYS A 724 -18.74 2.51 9.11
C LYS A 724 -17.90 1.41 9.74
N THR A 725 -17.47 1.49 11.00
CA THR A 725 -16.44 0.59 11.56
C THR A 725 -16.89 -0.25 12.77
N GLY A 726 -17.87 0.21 13.56
CA GLY A 726 -18.38 -0.56 14.69
C GLY A 726 -18.88 0.26 15.86
N VAL A 727 -19.19 -0.43 16.97
CA VAL A 727 -19.76 0.19 18.18
C VAL A 727 -18.92 -0.18 19.40
N VAL A 728 -18.51 0.84 20.15
CA VAL A 728 -17.93 0.70 21.48
C VAL A 728 -19.02 0.95 22.52
N LEU A 729 -19.19 0.04 23.48
CA LEU A 729 -19.98 0.24 24.68
C LEU A 729 -19.02 0.26 25.87
N ARG A 730 -19.03 1.31 26.70
CA ARG A 730 -18.12 1.40 27.85
C ARG A 730 -18.74 2.06 29.08
N ASN A 731 -18.26 1.66 30.25
CA ASN A 731 -18.53 2.33 31.52
C ASN A 731 -17.29 2.26 32.42
N HIS A 732 -17.08 3.28 33.26
CA HIS A 732 -15.99 3.37 34.25
C HIS A 732 -14.56 3.40 33.69
N LEU A 733 -14.27 4.21 32.65
CA LEU A 733 -12.93 4.34 32.03
C LEU A 733 -11.77 4.43 33.05
N LEU A 734 -11.91 5.21 34.11
CA LEU A 734 -10.83 5.46 35.08
C LEU A 734 -10.70 4.39 36.17
N SER A 735 -11.57 3.38 36.15
CA SER A 735 -11.56 2.30 37.12
C SER A 735 -10.71 1.14 36.61
N ASP A 736 -9.96 0.49 37.50
CA ASP A 736 -9.34 -0.82 37.22
C ASP A 736 -10.39 -1.93 36.99
N ARG A 737 -11.68 -1.59 37.14
CA ARG A 737 -12.86 -2.43 36.94
C ARG A 737 -13.76 -1.91 35.81
N GLU A 738 -13.17 -1.26 34.82
CA GLU A 738 -13.86 -0.83 33.60
C GLU A 738 -14.60 -2.00 32.90
N THR A 739 -15.79 -1.72 32.37
CA THR A 739 -16.54 -2.66 31.51
C THR A 739 -16.62 -2.09 30.11
N TYR A 740 -16.28 -2.90 29.12
CA TYR A 740 -16.07 -2.50 27.72
C TYR A 740 -16.50 -3.61 26.77
N LEU A 741 -17.25 -3.30 25.73
CA LEU A 741 -17.56 -4.20 24.62
C LEU A 741 -17.29 -3.49 23.29
N TYR A 742 -16.68 -4.21 22.35
CA TYR A 742 -16.56 -3.74 20.97
C TYR A 742 -17.30 -4.69 20.03
N LEU A 743 -18.26 -4.14 19.28
CA LEU A 743 -19.03 -4.84 18.25
C LEU A 743 -18.46 -4.45 16.87
N ILE A 744 -18.05 -5.44 16.11
CA ILE A 744 -17.50 -5.26 14.76
C ILE A 744 -18.65 -5.14 13.76
N ALA A 745 -18.74 -4.02 13.03
CA ALA A 745 -19.85 -3.74 12.11
C ALA A 745 -19.47 -2.67 11.07
N GLY A 746 -20.34 -2.46 10.09
CA GLY A 746 -20.22 -1.39 9.10
C GLY A 746 -19.35 -1.75 7.90
N SER A 747 -19.33 -0.85 6.92
CA SER A 747 -18.71 -1.07 5.61
C SER A 747 -17.18 -0.98 5.59
N ASN A 748 -16.56 -0.39 6.60
CA ASN A 748 -15.11 -0.31 6.75
C ASN A 748 -14.59 -1.65 7.28
N HIS A 749 -14.19 -2.54 6.37
CA HIS A 749 -13.98 -3.94 6.70
C HIS A 749 -12.81 -4.60 5.94
N ASP A 750 -11.77 -3.83 5.59
CA ASP A 750 -10.54 -4.38 4.97
C ASP A 750 -9.56 -4.91 6.04
N HIS A 751 -8.86 -6.01 5.74
CA HIS A 751 -8.01 -6.75 6.71
C HIS A 751 -8.73 -7.33 7.93
N TYR A 752 -10.07 -7.34 7.92
CA TYR A 752 -10.87 -8.05 8.89
C TYR A 752 -10.96 -9.54 8.54
N ASP A 753 -11.26 -10.35 9.54
CA ASP A 753 -11.63 -11.73 9.33
C ASP A 753 -13.07 -11.82 8.78
N PHE A 754 -13.63 -13.02 8.65
CA PHE A 754 -15.07 -13.13 8.46
C PHE A 754 -15.81 -12.92 9.80
N ASP A 755 -15.59 -11.76 10.42
CA ASP A 755 -15.93 -11.46 11.82
C ASP A 755 -17.04 -10.40 11.98
N SER A 756 -17.58 -9.85 10.89
CA SER A 756 -18.63 -8.84 10.97
C SER A 756 -19.87 -9.33 11.74
N GLY A 757 -20.22 -8.60 12.80
CA GLY A 757 -21.23 -8.95 13.80
C GLY A 757 -20.67 -9.57 15.08
N SER A 758 -19.39 -9.97 15.11
CA SER A 758 -18.68 -10.49 16.28
C SER A 758 -18.45 -9.41 17.34
N LEU A 759 -18.16 -9.84 18.57
CA LEU A 759 -17.88 -8.96 19.69
C LEU A 759 -16.71 -9.46 20.53
N VAL A 760 -16.03 -8.52 21.19
CA VAL A 760 -15.08 -8.75 22.29
C VAL A 760 -15.57 -8.02 23.54
N LEU A 761 -15.33 -8.60 24.72
CA LEU A 761 -15.88 -8.13 26.00
C LEU A 761 -14.85 -8.18 27.11
N TRP A 762 -14.69 -7.04 27.78
CA TRP A 762 -14.07 -6.93 29.09
C TRP A 762 -15.14 -6.58 30.12
N GLY A 763 -15.24 -7.38 31.18
CA GLY A 763 -16.11 -7.11 32.31
C GLY A 763 -15.29 -6.91 33.57
N LYS A 764 -15.52 -5.82 34.31
CA LYS A 764 -14.83 -5.52 35.58
C LYS A 764 -13.30 -5.60 35.46
N GLY A 765 -12.76 -5.08 34.35
CA GLY A 765 -11.33 -5.03 34.07
C GLY A 765 -10.69 -6.37 33.66
N ARG A 766 -11.48 -7.40 33.34
CA ARG A 766 -10.98 -8.69 32.84
C ARG A 766 -11.59 -9.01 31.50
N LYS A 767 -10.79 -9.62 30.63
CA LYS A 767 -11.19 -10.09 29.31
C LYS A 767 -11.98 -11.38 29.44
N LEU A 768 -13.21 -11.40 28.92
CA LEU A 768 -14.15 -12.51 29.10
C LEU A 768 -14.57 -13.14 27.77
N VAL A 769 -14.74 -12.32 26.73
CA VAL A 769 -14.97 -12.75 25.34
C VAL A 769 -13.88 -12.10 24.50
N ASP A 770 -13.17 -12.88 23.70
CA ASP A 770 -11.98 -12.42 22.97
C ASP A 770 -12.06 -12.84 21.49
N ASP A 771 -11.15 -12.28 20.70
CA ASP A 771 -10.90 -12.70 19.32
C ASP A 771 -9.46 -13.23 19.21
N TRP A 772 -9.06 -13.72 18.04
CA TRP A 772 -7.82 -14.47 17.86
C TRP A 772 -6.61 -13.61 17.50
N GLY A 773 -6.83 -12.35 17.14
CA GLY A 773 -5.80 -11.46 16.61
C GLY A 773 -5.24 -11.93 15.27
N TYR A 774 -4.10 -11.34 14.88
CA TYR A 774 -3.58 -11.49 13.53
C TYR A 774 -3.03 -12.89 13.21
N ILE A 775 -3.85 -13.69 12.52
CA ILE A 775 -3.48 -14.99 11.90
C ILE A 775 -3.75 -15.06 10.38
N GLY A 776 -4.13 -13.94 9.76
CA GLY A 776 -4.65 -13.89 8.39
C GLY A 776 -6.17 -14.09 8.40
N ARG A 777 -6.82 -13.95 7.24
CA ARG A 777 -8.29 -13.94 7.12
C ARG A 777 -8.92 -15.23 7.65
N HIS A 778 -9.47 -15.19 8.85
CA HIS A 778 -9.99 -16.33 9.61
C HIS A 778 -11.48 -16.59 9.33
N ALA A 779 -11.91 -17.86 9.42
CA ALA A 779 -13.26 -18.29 9.06
C ALA A 779 -14.30 -17.95 10.14
N GLN A 780 -15.55 -17.69 9.72
CA GLN A 780 -16.67 -17.29 10.58
C GLN A 780 -16.86 -18.14 11.85
N GLN A 781 -16.61 -19.45 11.78
CA GLN A 781 -16.76 -20.38 12.91
C GLN A 781 -15.88 -20.03 14.13
N PHE A 782 -14.86 -19.20 13.94
CA PHE A 782 -13.94 -18.78 14.98
C PHE A 782 -14.31 -17.43 15.62
N HIS A 783 -15.44 -16.83 15.25
CA HIS A 783 -15.86 -15.53 15.78
C HIS A 783 -17.20 -15.64 16.53
N SER A 784 -17.47 -14.67 17.40
CA SER A 784 -18.64 -14.65 18.30
C SER A 784 -19.90 -14.17 17.57
N LEU A 785 -20.35 -14.91 16.56
CA LEU A 785 -21.41 -14.52 15.63
C LEU A 785 -22.40 -15.67 15.34
N LEU A 786 -23.43 -15.38 14.55
CA LEU A 786 -24.35 -16.38 13.98
C LEU A 786 -23.97 -16.66 12.52
N THR A 787 -23.84 -17.95 12.18
CA THR A 787 -23.60 -18.42 10.80
C THR A 787 -24.79 -19.21 10.29
N ALA A 788 -25.18 -18.97 9.05
CA ALA A 788 -26.23 -19.70 8.35
C ALA A 788 -25.91 -19.76 6.84
N SER A 789 -26.48 -20.71 6.11
CA SER A 789 -26.19 -20.88 4.67
C SER A 789 -26.77 -19.78 3.78
N ASP A 790 -27.71 -18.98 4.28
CA ASP A 790 -28.32 -17.83 3.62
C ASP A 790 -27.68 -16.48 4.02
N ILE A 791 -26.64 -16.50 4.85
CA ILE A 791 -25.88 -15.32 5.27
C ILE A 791 -24.50 -15.37 4.61
N GLU A 792 -24.22 -14.41 3.74
CA GLU A 792 -22.94 -14.35 3.04
C GLU A 792 -21.78 -14.02 4.01
N PRO A 793 -20.66 -14.76 3.98
CA PRO A 793 -19.54 -14.51 4.88
C PRO A 793 -18.98 -13.09 4.80
N ASP A 794 -18.85 -12.56 3.59
CA ASP A 794 -18.34 -11.21 3.28
C ASP A 794 -19.34 -10.08 3.56
N GLU A 795 -20.62 -10.39 3.80
CA GLU A 795 -21.61 -9.34 4.14
C GLU A 795 -21.26 -8.69 5.48
N THR A 796 -21.35 -7.37 5.57
CA THR A 796 -21.05 -6.63 6.79
C THR A 796 -22.32 -6.28 7.56
N MET A 797 -22.29 -6.46 8.89
CA MET A 797 -23.40 -6.10 9.76
C MET A 797 -23.64 -4.58 9.73
N GLN A 798 -24.85 -4.16 9.39
CA GLN A 798 -25.24 -2.75 9.37
C GLN A 798 -25.96 -2.39 10.66
N ILE A 799 -25.46 -1.40 11.40
CA ILE A 799 -26.13 -0.88 12.58
C ILE A 799 -27.40 -0.14 12.16
N LYS A 800 -28.53 -0.49 12.77
CA LYS A 800 -29.87 0.07 12.51
C LYS A 800 -30.30 1.06 13.58
N SER A 801 -29.92 0.78 14.83
CA SER A 801 -30.26 1.61 15.99
C SER A 801 -29.06 1.65 16.92
N PHE A 802 -28.73 2.84 17.43
CA PHE A 802 -27.75 3.04 18.49
C PHE A 802 -28.21 4.16 19.40
N SER A 803 -28.15 3.94 20.72
CA SER A 803 -28.42 5.00 21.69
C SER A 803 -27.62 4.79 22.98
N THR A 804 -27.40 5.89 23.68
CA THR A 804 -26.75 5.88 24.99
C THR A 804 -27.59 6.63 26.00
N GLN A 805 -27.71 6.06 27.20
CA GLN A 805 -28.29 6.70 28.37
C GLN A 805 -27.35 6.48 29.57
N GLN A 806 -27.60 7.18 30.67
CA GLN A 806 -26.84 6.98 31.92
C GLN A 806 -26.91 5.53 32.40
N GLU A 807 -28.05 4.87 32.19
CA GLU A 807 -28.37 3.58 32.79
C GLU A 807 -28.34 2.40 31.80
N LEU A 808 -28.47 2.70 30.51
CA LEU A 808 -28.66 1.71 29.45
C LEU A 808 -28.08 2.24 28.15
N ASP A 809 -27.25 1.45 27.48
CA ASP A 809 -27.00 1.62 26.05
C ASP A 809 -27.76 0.57 25.25
N TYR A 810 -28.14 0.92 24.03
CA TYR A 810 -28.80 0.02 23.10
C TYR A 810 -28.13 0.06 21.73
N VAL A 811 -27.93 -1.12 21.14
CA VAL A 811 -27.50 -1.27 19.75
C VAL A 811 -28.28 -2.39 19.08
N ALA A 812 -28.67 -2.19 17.83
CA ALA A 812 -29.22 -3.21 16.95
C ALA A 812 -28.51 -3.19 15.59
N GLY A 813 -28.09 -4.35 15.11
CA GLY A 813 -27.46 -4.53 13.81
C GLY A 813 -28.10 -5.67 13.01
N GLN A 814 -27.99 -5.60 11.68
CA GLN A 814 -28.52 -6.60 10.75
C GLN A 814 -27.43 -7.06 9.77
N LYS A 815 -27.31 -8.38 9.57
CA LYS A 815 -26.50 -9.02 8.53
C LYS A 815 -27.33 -10.15 7.90
N GLY A 816 -27.71 -10.03 6.62
CA GLY A 816 -28.57 -11.00 5.96
C GLY A 816 -29.89 -11.21 6.72
N SER A 817 -30.23 -12.46 7.00
CA SER A 817 -31.39 -12.86 7.80
C SER A 817 -31.15 -12.82 9.32
N TRP A 818 -29.99 -12.36 9.78
CA TRP A 818 -29.63 -12.26 11.20
C TRP A 818 -29.68 -10.82 11.72
N GLN A 819 -30.45 -10.63 12.79
CA GLN A 819 -30.44 -9.40 13.60
C GLN A 819 -29.76 -9.66 14.94
N ARG A 820 -28.83 -8.81 15.35
CA ARG A 820 -28.23 -8.78 16.69
C ARG A 820 -28.68 -7.55 17.45
N GLN A 821 -29.22 -7.73 18.65
CA GLN A 821 -29.56 -6.65 19.57
C GLN A 821 -28.79 -6.80 20.87
N ILE A 822 -28.26 -5.70 21.41
CA ILE A 822 -27.53 -5.67 22.67
C ILE A 822 -28.02 -4.50 23.53
N CYS A 823 -28.36 -4.80 24.78
CA CYS A 823 -28.59 -3.83 25.83
C CYS A 823 -27.42 -3.90 26.83
N PHE A 824 -26.73 -2.79 27.08
CA PHE A 824 -25.71 -2.70 28.12
C PHE A 824 -26.26 -1.95 29.33
N ALA A 825 -26.56 -2.68 30.41
CA ALA A 825 -26.99 -2.10 31.67
C ALA A 825 -25.76 -1.60 32.45
N LYS A 826 -25.81 -0.34 32.90
CA LYS A 826 -24.69 0.33 33.61
C LYS A 826 -24.96 0.49 35.09
N SER A 827 -24.05 0.14 35.97
CA SER A 827 -24.13 0.55 37.38
C SER A 827 -23.23 1.76 37.61
N ASP A 828 -23.59 2.63 38.56
CA ASP A 828 -22.69 3.67 39.10
C ASP A 828 -21.55 3.03 39.91
N ASP A 829 -21.71 1.79 40.40
CA ASP A 829 -20.65 0.99 41.00
C ASP A 829 -19.94 0.17 39.90
N PRO A 830 -18.62 0.31 39.69
CA PRO A 830 -17.89 -0.53 38.74
C PRO A 830 -17.93 -2.03 39.10
N LEU A 831 -18.16 -2.38 40.37
CA LEU A 831 -18.37 -3.75 40.83
C LEU A 831 -19.84 -4.19 40.82
N GLY A 832 -20.75 -3.30 40.40
CA GLY A 832 -22.18 -3.53 40.29
C GLY A 832 -22.61 -4.34 39.06
N SER A 833 -23.89 -4.24 38.72
CA SER A 833 -24.59 -4.86 37.59
C SER A 833 -24.26 -4.15 36.28
N ASN A 834 -23.00 -4.26 35.85
CA ASN A 834 -22.55 -3.86 34.51
C ASN A 834 -22.64 -5.08 33.58
N CYS A 835 -23.84 -5.36 33.02
CA CYS A 835 -24.14 -6.59 32.30
C CYS A 835 -24.78 -6.34 30.93
N PHE A 836 -24.77 -7.35 30.06
CA PHE A 836 -25.24 -7.24 28.68
C PHE A 836 -26.36 -8.25 28.43
N LEU A 837 -27.53 -7.77 28.00
CA LEU A 837 -28.57 -8.63 27.44
C LEU A 837 -28.37 -8.64 25.92
N LEU A 838 -28.15 -9.83 25.36
CA LEU A 838 -27.98 -10.06 23.94
C LEU A 838 -29.17 -10.86 23.42
N ARG A 839 -29.71 -10.44 22.27
CA ARG A 839 -30.77 -11.15 21.56
C ARG A 839 -30.47 -11.21 20.08
N ASP A 840 -30.19 -12.41 19.59
CA ASP A 840 -29.97 -12.69 18.17
C ASP A 840 -31.24 -13.31 17.59
N HIS A 841 -31.83 -12.65 16.58
CA HIS A 841 -32.96 -13.18 15.80
C HIS A 841 -32.44 -13.70 14.46
N TYR A 842 -32.87 -14.89 14.07
CA TYR A 842 -32.62 -15.46 12.77
C TYR A 842 -33.96 -15.66 12.06
N GLU A 843 -34.13 -14.97 10.94
CA GLU A 843 -35.38 -14.95 10.15
C GLU A 843 -35.32 -15.92 8.95
N GLY A 844 -34.21 -16.64 8.79
CA GLY A 844 -34.03 -17.64 7.74
C GLY A 844 -34.87 -18.91 7.96
N GLU A 845 -35.00 -19.71 6.90
CA GLU A 845 -35.76 -20.98 6.94
C GLU A 845 -34.87 -22.20 7.21
N GLY A 846 -33.53 -22.06 7.10
CA GLY A 846 -32.57 -23.13 7.27
C GLY A 846 -32.06 -23.31 8.70
N ASP A 847 -30.98 -24.05 8.86
CA ASP A 847 -30.27 -24.19 10.13
C ASP A 847 -29.25 -23.05 10.30
N ALA A 848 -29.06 -22.61 11.54
CA ALA A 848 -28.02 -21.67 11.91
C ALA A 848 -27.26 -22.13 13.14
N GLU A 849 -26.00 -21.69 13.25
CA GLU A 849 -25.17 -21.91 14.44
C GLU A 849 -24.80 -20.57 15.06
N TRP A 850 -25.03 -20.45 16.36
CA TRP A 850 -24.66 -19.30 17.17
C TRP A 850 -23.42 -19.62 17.99
N ARG A 851 -22.44 -18.71 18.01
CA ARG A 851 -21.19 -18.87 18.77
C ARG A 851 -20.87 -17.69 19.66
N LEU A 852 -20.29 -17.98 20.83
CA LEU A 852 -19.65 -17.00 21.72
C LEU A 852 -18.33 -17.55 22.24
N TRP A 853 -17.22 -16.94 21.84
CA TRP A 853 -15.85 -17.37 22.21
C TRP A 853 -15.41 -16.79 23.55
N LEU A 854 -15.25 -17.66 24.54
CA LEU A 854 -14.82 -17.30 25.88
C LEU A 854 -13.29 -17.35 25.96
N SER A 855 -12.70 -16.34 26.60
CA SER A 855 -11.24 -16.19 26.75
C SER A 855 -10.57 -17.27 27.61
N THR A 856 -11.37 -18.13 28.24
CA THR A 856 -10.94 -19.19 29.17
C THR A 856 -11.18 -20.58 28.58
N SER A 857 -10.40 -21.56 29.04
CA SER A 857 -10.62 -22.98 28.78
C SER A 857 -11.45 -23.69 29.86
N ASN A 858 -11.77 -22.99 30.97
CA ASN A 858 -12.54 -23.53 32.07
C ASN A 858 -13.99 -23.03 32.03
N VAL A 859 -14.89 -23.88 31.53
CA VAL A 859 -16.31 -23.57 31.36
C VAL A 859 -17.13 -24.61 32.13
N GLU A 860 -17.90 -24.14 33.11
CA GLU A 860 -18.80 -24.94 33.92
C GLU A 860 -20.22 -24.85 33.36
N THR A 861 -20.77 -25.98 32.91
CA THR A 861 -22.12 -26.04 32.35
C THR A 861 -23.14 -26.40 33.43
N GLY A 862 -24.01 -25.46 33.78
CA GLY A 862 -25.21 -25.70 34.59
C GLY A 862 -26.47 -25.88 33.73
N ARG A 863 -27.61 -26.11 34.38
CA ARG A 863 -28.91 -26.26 33.69
C ARG A 863 -29.38 -24.95 33.05
N ASP A 864 -29.28 -23.85 33.79
CA ASP A 864 -29.84 -22.54 33.41
C ASP A 864 -28.76 -21.44 33.27
N VAL A 865 -27.52 -21.74 33.67
CA VAL A 865 -26.36 -20.83 33.62
C VAL A 865 -25.12 -21.60 33.18
N ILE A 866 -24.30 -20.98 32.34
CA ILE A 866 -22.96 -21.43 32.01
C ILE A 866 -21.97 -20.44 32.62
N THR A 867 -21.00 -20.91 33.39
CA THR A 867 -20.00 -20.05 34.02
C THR A 867 -18.64 -20.25 33.36
N ALA A 868 -18.13 -19.19 32.73
CA ALA A 868 -16.77 -19.14 32.23
C ALA A 868 -15.86 -18.61 33.35
N LYS A 869 -14.92 -19.45 33.81
CA LYS A 869 -14.02 -19.12 34.91
C LYS A 869 -12.86 -18.25 34.44
N GLY A 870 -12.78 -17.02 34.95
CA GLY A 870 -11.64 -16.13 34.72
C GLY A 870 -10.66 -16.14 35.90
N ASP A 871 -9.76 -15.16 35.94
CA ASP A 871 -8.78 -15.04 37.03
C ASP A 871 -9.45 -14.69 38.36
N ASP A 872 -10.03 -13.48 38.46
CA ASP A 872 -10.80 -13.01 39.62
C ASP A 872 -12.21 -12.52 39.24
N VAL A 873 -12.58 -12.66 37.96
CA VAL A 873 -13.89 -12.32 37.41
C VAL A 873 -14.36 -13.47 36.52
N ASP A 874 -15.46 -14.07 36.89
CA ASP A 874 -16.21 -15.04 36.09
C ASP A 874 -17.16 -14.31 35.13
N LEU A 875 -17.51 -14.97 34.03
CA LEU A 875 -18.67 -14.60 33.21
C LEU A 875 -19.76 -15.65 33.40
N ASP A 876 -20.87 -15.25 34.03
CA ASP A 876 -22.09 -16.06 34.04
C ASP A 876 -22.94 -15.73 32.82
N VAL A 877 -23.29 -16.76 32.05
CA VAL A 877 -24.12 -16.67 30.85
C VAL A 877 -25.44 -17.37 31.09
N PHE A 878 -26.52 -16.61 31.22
CA PHE A 878 -27.87 -17.13 31.40
C PHE A 878 -28.59 -17.16 30.05
N PHE A 879 -29.23 -18.27 29.71
CA PHE A 879 -29.99 -18.40 28.46
C PHE A 879 -31.48 -18.52 28.73
N TYR A 880 -32.28 -17.98 27.82
CA TYR A 880 -33.69 -18.37 27.72
C TYR A 880 -33.78 -19.73 27.02
N GLU A 881 -34.41 -20.71 27.67
CA GLU A 881 -34.62 -22.08 27.15
C GLU A 881 -33.37 -22.78 26.56
N PRO A 882 -32.24 -22.89 27.30
CA PRO A 882 -30.96 -23.42 26.79
C PRO A 882 -31.05 -24.82 26.19
N THR A 883 -32.00 -25.64 26.63
CA THR A 883 -32.21 -27.00 26.09
C THR A 883 -32.66 -27.00 24.63
N THR A 884 -33.33 -25.93 24.18
CA THR A 884 -33.75 -25.80 22.77
C THR A 884 -32.58 -25.50 21.83
N LEU A 885 -31.52 -24.89 22.37
CA LEU A 885 -30.33 -24.51 21.62
C LEU A 885 -29.30 -25.65 21.49
N GLY A 886 -29.48 -26.75 22.23
CA GLY A 886 -28.51 -27.86 22.20
C GLY A 886 -27.08 -27.44 22.54
N LEU A 887 -26.91 -26.52 23.51
CA LEU A 887 -25.64 -25.88 23.81
C LEU A 887 -24.51 -26.90 24.04
N LYS A 888 -23.41 -26.72 23.34
CA LYS A 888 -22.16 -27.47 23.50
C LYS A 888 -20.98 -26.51 23.65
N THR A 889 -19.85 -27.05 24.10
CA THR A 889 -18.59 -26.33 24.12
C THR A 889 -17.65 -26.85 23.04
N GLU A 890 -16.91 -25.95 22.41
CA GLU A 890 -15.85 -26.26 21.44
C GLU A 890 -14.58 -25.52 21.84
N THR A 891 -13.46 -26.22 21.97
CA THR A 891 -12.17 -25.59 22.30
C THR A 891 -11.31 -25.51 21.05
N ALA A 892 -10.72 -24.34 20.80
CA ALA A 892 -9.76 -24.15 19.73
C ALA A 892 -8.47 -23.53 20.28
N MET A 893 -7.37 -23.79 19.58
CA MET A 893 -6.08 -23.17 19.83
C MET A 893 -5.52 -22.63 18.53
N GLN A 894 -5.08 -21.38 18.54
CA GLN A 894 -4.44 -20.72 17.41
C GLN A 894 -3.05 -20.25 17.78
N LYS A 895 -2.16 -20.24 16.79
CA LYS A 895 -0.80 -19.72 16.92
C LYS A 895 -0.69 -18.42 16.16
N VAL A 896 -0.40 -17.33 16.87
CA VAL A 896 -0.04 -16.05 16.25
C VAL A 896 1.46 -15.93 16.13
N SER A 897 1.92 -15.35 15.02
CA SER A 897 3.36 -15.17 14.78
C SER A 897 3.98 -14.09 15.68
N VAL A 898 3.18 -13.12 16.11
CA VAL A 898 3.56 -12.00 16.96
C VAL A 898 2.39 -11.66 17.89
N GLY A 899 2.69 -11.45 19.17
CA GLY A 899 1.80 -10.87 20.16
C GLY A 899 2.60 -10.45 21.40
N ASN A 900 1.97 -9.72 22.32
CA ASN A 900 2.52 -9.29 23.59
C ASN A 900 1.82 -10.02 24.73
N ARG A 901 2.61 -10.71 25.56
CA ARG A 901 2.13 -11.29 26.82
C ARG A 901 3.16 -11.01 27.91
N ASP A 902 2.71 -10.42 29.00
CA ASP A 902 3.49 -10.03 30.16
C ASP A 902 4.72 -9.17 29.81
N GLY A 903 4.57 -8.28 28.82
CA GLY A 903 5.63 -7.40 28.33
C GLY A 903 6.64 -8.09 27.41
N LYS A 904 6.39 -9.35 27.01
CA LYS A 904 7.24 -10.10 26.08
C LYS A 904 6.58 -10.17 24.72
N VAL A 905 7.28 -9.67 23.71
CA VAL A 905 6.87 -9.72 22.31
C VAL A 905 7.43 -10.99 21.64
N GLY A 906 6.57 -11.77 21.02
CA GLY A 906 6.95 -12.97 20.28
C GLY A 906 5.74 -13.80 19.84
N PRO A 907 5.96 -14.99 19.27
CA PRO A 907 4.87 -15.91 18.95
C PRO A 907 4.09 -16.30 20.20
N LEU A 908 2.76 -16.38 20.10
CA LEU A 908 1.88 -16.79 21.20
C LEU A 908 0.96 -17.93 20.76
N GLU A 909 0.60 -18.78 21.71
CA GLU A 909 -0.53 -19.70 21.59
C GLU A 909 -1.71 -19.13 22.39
N ILE A 910 -2.86 -19.07 21.74
CA ILE A 910 -4.11 -18.57 22.28
C ILE A 910 -5.08 -19.74 22.28
N THR A 911 -5.68 -20.05 23.43
CA THR A 911 -6.69 -21.10 23.57
C THR A 911 -7.97 -20.47 24.08
N GLN A 912 -9.09 -20.75 23.43
CA GLN A 912 -10.40 -20.25 23.80
C GLN A 912 -11.43 -21.38 23.73
N THR A 913 -12.56 -21.20 24.43
CA THR A 913 -13.68 -22.14 24.39
C THR A 913 -14.94 -21.42 23.93
N ALA A 914 -15.51 -21.84 22.80
CA ALA A 914 -16.80 -21.39 22.31
C ALA A 914 -17.95 -22.06 23.07
N LEU A 915 -18.98 -21.28 23.37
CA LEU A 915 -20.35 -21.79 23.50
C LEU A 915 -20.96 -21.85 22.11
N VAL A 916 -21.52 -23.00 21.74
CA VAL A 916 -22.15 -23.20 20.43
C VAL A 916 -23.59 -23.65 20.62
N GLY A 917 -24.51 -22.87 20.07
CA GLY A 917 -25.94 -23.17 20.02
C GLY A 917 -26.43 -23.39 18.59
N HIS A 918 -27.45 -24.20 18.43
CA HIS A 918 -28.09 -24.50 17.16
C HIS A 918 -29.48 -23.89 17.10
N LEU A 919 -29.82 -23.32 15.95
CA LEU A 919 -31.10 -22.72 15.61
C LEU A 919 -31.65 -23.41 14.37
N SER A 920 -32.97 -23.60 14.32
CA SER A 920 -33.67 -24.20 13.19
C SER A 920 -34.84 -23.33 12.76
N GLY A 921 -34.84 -22.92 11.49
CA GLY A 921 -35.79 -21.95 10.95
C GLY A 921 -35.84 -20.65 11.76
N ARG A 922 -36.98 -19.96 11.67
CA ARG A 922 -37.19 -18.68 12.36
C ARG A 922 -37.16 -18.86 13.87
N SER A 923 -36.11 -18.33 14.50
CA SER A 923 -35.84 -18.55 15.91
C SER A 923 -34.94 -17.46 16.48
N ASN A 924 -34.69 -17.50 17.79
CA ASN A 924 -33.81 -16.56 18.44
C ASN A 924 -32.97 -17.22 19.54
N VAL A 925 -31.84 -16.59 19.85
CA VAL A 925 -31.06 -16.83 21.06
C VAL A 925 -31.16 -15.58 21.92
N THR A 926 -31.54 -15.75 23.19
CA THR A 926 -31.44 -14.67 24.18
C THR A 926 -30.52 -15.09 25.31
N ALA A 927 -29.51 -14.27 25.57
CA ALA A 927 -28.49 -14.53 26.57
C ALA A 927 -28.20 -13.27 27.41
N LEU A 928 -28.11 -13.43 28.73
CA LEU A 928 -27.60 -12.40 29.63
C LEU A 928 -26.15 -12.74 29.99
N LEU A 929 -25.23 -11.85 29.62
CA LEU A 929 -23.80 -11.90 29.95
C LEU A 929 -23.55 -11.07 31.21
N TYR A 930 -23.25 -11.74 32.33
CA TYR A 930 -23.10 -11.11 33.65
C TYR A 930 -21.69 -11.31 34.22
N PRO A 931 -20.79 -10.31 34.08
CA PRO A 931 -19.49 -10.32 34.75
C PRO A 931 -19.63 -10.28 36.27
N ARG A 932 -19.01 -11.24 36.97
CA ARG A 932 -19.13 -11.40 38.43
C ARG A 932 -17.77 -11.69 39.05
N GLN A 933 -17.43 -11.03 40.15
CA GLN A 933 -16.24 -11.43 40.91
C GLN A 933 -16.47 -12.79 41.58
N GLU A 934 -15.43 -13.60 41.72
CA GLU A 934 -15.56 -14.95 42.29
C GLU A 934 -16.24 -14.96 43.67
N ASP A 935 -15.98 -13.95 44.50
CA ASP A 935 -16.52 -13.77 45.85
C ASP A 935 -17.94 -13.16 45.89
N GLN A 936 -18.45 -12.66 44.76
CA GLN A 936 -19.80 -12.12 44.67
C GLN A 936 -20.82 -13.25 44.49
N PRO A 937 -21.99 -13.19 45.17
CA PRO A 937 -23.06 -14.13 44.92
C PRO A 937 -23.57 -14.00 43.48
N ALA A 938 -23.85 -15.13 42.85
CA ALA A 938 -24.50 -15.16 41.54
C ALA A 938 -25.87 -14.47 41.59
N PRO A 939 -26.26 -13.68 40.58
CA PRO A 939 -27.60 -13.12 40.53
C PRO A 939 -28.62 -14.23 40.28
N GLU A 940 -29.84 -14.05 40.77
CA GLU A 940 -30.98 -14.82 40.31
C GLU A 940 -31.54 -14.16 39.04
N VAL A 941 -31.78 -14.96 37.99
CA VAL A 941 -32.32 -14.49 36.71
C VAL A 941 -33.64 -15.20 36.43
N VAL A 942 -34.70 -14.40 36.22
CA VAL A 942 -36.04 -14.90 35.88
C VAL A 942 -36.46 -14.34 34.53
N TRP A 943 -36.78 -15.24 33.60
CA TRP A 943 -37.23 -14.87 32.25
C TRP A 943 -38.75 -14.64 32.19
N HIS A 944 -39.16 -13.58 31.48
CA HIS A 944 -40.56 -13.30 31.16
C HIS A 944 -40.74 -13.04 29.66
N ALA A 945 -42.00 -13.10 29.20
CA ALA A 945 -42.40 -12.77 27.84
C ALA A 945 -41.51 -13.43 26.75
N GLU A 946 -41.42 -14.77 26.76
CA GLU A 946 -40.71 -15.54 25.73
C GLU A 946 -39.23 -15.09 25.59
N GLY A 947 -38.58 -14.88 26.74
CA GLY A 947 -37.19 -14.44 26.85
C GLY A 947 -36.96 -12.95 26.62
N SER A 948 -37.98 -12.17 26.24
CA SER A 948 -37.80 -10.74 25.91
C SER A 948 -37.45 -9.89 27.13
N ILE A 949 -37.78 -10.36 28.35
CA ILE A 949 -37.49 -9.64 29.60
C ILE A 949 -36.65 -10.53 30.52
N ALA A 950 -35.47 -10.04 30.90
CA ALA A 950 -34.64 -10.62 31.96
C ALA A 950 -34.86 -9.84 33.27
N GLU A 951 -35.44 -10.47 34.29
CA GLU A 951 -35.46 -9.97 35.66
C GLU A 951 -34.21 -10.45 36.39
N ILE A 952 -33.39 -9.51 36.86
CA ILE A 952 -32.10 -9.76 37.52
C ILE A 952 -32.24 -9.33 38.98
N ILE A 953 -32.01 -10.26 39.90
CA ILE A 953 -32.01 -10.00 41.34
C ILE A 953 -30.57 -10.19 41.81
N SER A 954 -29.92 -9.06 42.12
CA SER A 954 -28.52 -9.01 42.55
C SER A 954 -28.39 -8.38 43.93
N LYS A 955 -27.15 -8.31 44.44
CA LYS A 955 -26.84 -7.63 45.71
C LYS A 955 -27.25 -6.14 45.70
N GLU A 956 -27.27 -5.51 44.53
CA GLU A 956 -27.60 -4.10 44.41
C GLU A 956 -29.13 -3.90 44.46
N GLY A 957 -29.90 -4.85 43.94
CA GLY A 957 -31.36 -4.81 43.97
C GLY A 957 -31.97 -5.58 42.81
N ARG A 958 -33.12 -5.10 42.32
CA ARG A 958 -33.85 -5.73 41.22
C ARG A 958 -33.78 -4.92 39.94
N GLU A 959 -33.53 -5.55 38.81
CA GLU A 959 -33.48 -4.93 37.49
C GLU A 959 -34.30 -5.72 36.48
N TYR A 960 -34.85 -5.04 35.48
CA TYR A 960 -35.50 -5.65 34.34
C TYR A 960 -34.84 -5.10 33.09
N LEU A 961 -34.32 -5.98 32.24
CA LEU A 961 -33.79 -5.62 30.92
C LEU A 961 -34.72 -6.19 29.85
N TYR A 962 -35.04 -5.37 28.84
CA TYR A 962 -35.97 -5.72 27.77
C TYR A 962 -35.30 -5.57 26.41
N LEU A 963 -35.43 -6.62 25.60
CA LEU A 963 -35.12 -6.63 24.16
C LEU A 963 -36.23 -7.36 23.40
N ASN A 964 -36.69 -6.76 22.31
CA ASN A 964 -37.63 -7.37 21.38
C ASN A 964 -37.27 -7.01 19.93
N SER A 965 -37.65 -7.87 18.99
CA SER A 965 -37.35 -7.67 17.57
C SER A 965 -37.96 -6.37 17.04
N GLU A 966 -37.24 -5.69 16.16
CA GLU A 966 -37.71 -4.53 15.39
C GLU A 966 -38.30 -4.96 14.04
N THR A 967 -38.97 -6.12 13.92
CA THR A 967 -39.50 -6.47 12.59
C THR A 967 -40.56 -5.45 12.18
N SER A 968 -40.50 -5.01 10.93
CA SER A 968 -41.36 -3.99 10.32
C SER A 968 -42.84 -4.39 10.19
N THR A 969 -43.29 -5.43 10.91
CA THR A 969 -44.69 -5.85 10.92
C THR A 969 -45.47 -5.13 12.03
N PRO A 970 -46.65 -4.54 11.74
CA PRO A 970 -47.48 -3.84 12.74
C PRO A 970 -47.91 -4.70 13.96
N SER A 971 -47.67 -6.01 13.93
CA SER A 971 -47.86 -6.97 15.02
C SER A 971 -46.84 -6.85 16.16
N ASP A 972 -45.69 -6.19 15.96
CA ASP A 972 -44.60 -6.09 16.96
C ASP A 972 -44.77 -4.97 17.99
N ASN A 973 -45.90 -4.25 17.96
CA ASN A 973 -46.26 -3.30 19.01
C ASN A 973 -46.92 -4.01 20.23
N ARG A 974 -46.58 -5.28 20.47
CA ARG A 974 -47.11 -6.13 21.55
C ARG A 974 -46.63 -5.60 22.89
N ILE A 975 -47.51 -5.58 23.87
CA ILE A 975 -47.14 -5.26 25.26
C ILE A 975 -46.64 -6.52 25.94
N HIS A 976 -45.35 -6.55 26.29
CA HIS A 976 -44.68 -7.64 26.99
C HIS A 976 -44.79 -7.36 28.49
N ARG A 977 -45.29 -8.33 29.26
CA ARG A 977 -45.56 -8.16 30.70
C ARG A 977 -44.73 -9.15 31.50
N THR A 978 -44.28 -8.73 32.67
CA THR A 978 -43.74 -9.67 33.66
C THR A 978 -44.87 -10.48 34.28
N LYS A 979 -44.55 -11.64 34.85
CA LYS A 979 -45.50 -12.43 35.68
C LYS A 979 -45.96 -11.64 36.92
N THR A 980 -45.12 -10.73 37.40
CA THR A 980 -45.45 -9.78 38.46
C THR A 980 -46.40 -8.70 37.91
N ALA A 981 -47.50 -8.43 38.62
CA ALA A 981 -48.47 -7.41 38.18
C ALA A 981 -47.83 -6.00 38.22
N GLY A 982 -48.09 -5.20 37.18
CA GLY A 982 -47.71 -3.79 37.14
C GLY A 982 -46.37 -3.49 36.45
N ILE A 983 -45.74 -4.42 35.73
CA ILE A 983 -44.58 -4.12 34.88
C ILE A 983 -44.86 -4.52 33.43
N SER A 984 -44.68 -3.58 32.51
CA SER A 984 -44.84 -3.83 31.08
C SER A 984 -43.84 -3.03 30.23
N PHE A 985 -43.48 -3.61 29.09
CA PHE A 985 -42.62 -3.02 28.07
C PHE A 985 -43.30 -3.12 26.71
N GLN A 986 -43.07 -2.13 25.87
CA GLN A 986 -43.49 -2.06 24.48
C GLN A 986 -42.42 -1.31 23.69
N GLY A 987 -42.03 -1.82 22.52
CA GLY A 987 -40.94 -1.27 21.70
C GLY A 987 -39.80 -2.27 21.54
N ALA A 988 -38.58 -1.80 21.25
CA ALA A 988 -37.45 -2.70 21.02
C ALA A 988 -36.51 -2.85 22.23
N SER A 989 -36.37 -1.80 23.04
CA SER A 989 -35.39 -1.79 24.14
C SER A 989 -35.86 -0.95 25.34
N GLY A 990 -35.63 -1.48 26.54
CA GLY A 990 -35.81 -0.72 27.76
C GLY A 990 -35.27 -1.41 29.01
N SER A 991 -35.26 -0.68 30.12
CA SER A 991 -34.90 -1.20 31.43
C SER A 991 -35.67 -0.53 32.56
N ILE A 992 -35.80 -1.26 33.67
CA ILE A 992 -36.27 -0.74 34.96
C ILE A 992 -35.26 -1.16 36.02
N LYS A 993 -34.62 -0.21 36.70
CA LYS A 993 -33.77 -0.50 37.86
C LYS A 993 -34.44 -0.06 39.14
N ILE A 994 -34.53 -0.98 40.10
CA ILE A 994 -35.17 -0.77 41.39
C ILE A 994 -34.11 -0.83 42.48
N ARG A 995 -33.92 0.31 43.17
CA ARG A 995 -32.92 0.51 44.23
C ARG A 995 -33.50 1.47 45.27
N ASP A 996 -33.41 1.14 46.57
CA ASP A 996 -33.75 2.03 47.69
C ASP A 996 -35.09 2.79 47.55
N GLY A 997 -36.16 2.10 47.15
CA GLY A 997 -37.49 2.71 46.97
C GLY A 997 -37.63 3.62 45.75
N LYS A 998 -36.67 3.57 44.81
CA LYS A 998 -36.69 4.27 43.53
C LYS A 998 -36.68 3.30 42.37
N ALA A 999 -37.43 3.62 41.32
CA ALA A 999 -37.42 2.96 40.03
C ALA A 999 -36.86 3.92 38.99
N GLN A 1000 -35.84 3.50 38.27
CA GLN A 1000 -35.29 4.19 37.12
C GLN A 1000 -35.79 3.50 35.85
N LEU A 1001 -36.71 4.15 35.14
CA LEU A 1001 -37.26 3.71 33.86
C LEU A 1001 -36.37 4.24 32.73
N THR A 1002 -35.89 3.40 31.82
CA THR A 1002 -35.07 3.85 30.69
C THR A 1002 -35.47 3.14 29.40
N LEU A 1003 -35.79 3.89 28.36
CA LEU A 1003 -36.01 3.43 27.00
C LEU A 1003 -34.72 3.55 26.19
N GLY A 1004 -34.31 2.47 25.53
CA GLY A 1004 -33.17 2.48 24.60
C GLY A 1004 -33.57 2.85 23.16
N SER A 1005 -34.86 2.83 22.85
CA SER A 1005 -35.44 3.24 21.57
C SER A 1005 -36.88 3.70 21.77
N ALA A 1006 -37.59 4.05 20.70
CA ALA A 1006 -39.01 4.39 20.77
C ALA A 1006 -39.81 3.27 21.45
N GLY A 1007 -40.67 3.63 22.41
CA GLY A 1007 -41.41 2.65 23.18
C GLY A 1007 -42.17 3.20 24.38
N LYS A 1008 -42.63 2.27 25.22
CA LYS A 1008 -43.33 2.55 26.47
C LYS A 1008 -42.93 1.54 27.54
N ILE A 1009 -42.71 2.04 28.76
CA ILE A 1009 -42.50 1.25 29.97
C ILE A 1009 -43.56 1.64 30.99
N GLU A 1010 -44.17 0.65 31.63
CA GLU A 1010 -45.06 0.85 32.78
C GLU A 1010 -44.46 0.18 34.01
N PHE A 1011 -44.44 0.90 35.13
CA PHE A 1011 -44.08 0.41 36.45
C PHE A 1011 -45.10 0.89 37.46
N ARG A 1012 -45.93 -0.02 37.97
CA ARG A 1012 -47.09 0.25 38.82
C ARG A 1012 -48.04 1.26 38.14
N ASP A 1013 -48.25 2.41 38.77
CA ASP A 1013 -49.05 3.54 38.31
C ASP A 1013 -48.26 4.56 37.48
N GLN A 1014 -46.97 4.29 37.24
CA GLN A 1014 -46.03 5.19 36.58
C GLN A 1014 -45.74 4.70 35.17
N SER A 1015 -45.54 5.63 34.24
CA SER A 1015 -45.21 5.31 32.85
C SER A 1015 -44.16 6.25 32.28
N LEU A 1016 -43.39 5.71 31.33
CA LEU A 1016 -42.48 6.43 30.46
C LEU A 1016 -42.82 6.02 29.03
N GLN A 1017 -43.26 6.95 28.20
CA GLN A 1017 -43.52 6.74 26.77
C GLN A 1017 -42.76 7.80 25.99
N SER A 1018 -42.04 7.39 24.96
CA SER A 1018 -41.21 8.29 24.15
C SER A 1018 -41.04 7.71 22.75
N ASP A 1019 -40.92 8.57 21.75
CA ASP A 1019 -40.55 8.23 20.37
C ASP A 1019 -39.02 8.20 20.16
N GLN A 1020 -38.27 8.54 21.20
CA GLN A 1020 -36.81 8.56 21.27
C GLN A 1020 -36.31 7.89 22.57
N PRO A 1021 -35.03 7.50 22.64
CA PRO A 1021 -34.42 7.06 23.91
C PRO A 1021 -34.66 8.08 25.03
N ALA A 1022 -35.05 7.61 26.22
CA ALA A 1022 -35.44 8.48 27.33
C ALA A 1022 -35.28 7.80 28.69
N SER A 1023 -35.09 8.58 29.76
CA SER A 1023 -35.01 8.07 31.12
C SER A 1023 -35.88 8.88 32.10
N ARG A 1024 -36.43 8.21 33.12
CA ARG A 1024 -37.22 8.83 34.18
C ARG A 1024 -37.04 8.11 35.51
N SER A 1025 -36.66 8.87 36.54
CA SER A 1025 -36.66 8.40 37.93
C SER A 1025 -38.04 8.53 38.57
N VAL A 1026 -38.44 7.55 39.36
CA VAL A 1026 -39.68 7.55 40.13
C VAL A 1026 -39.44 7.02 41.53
N SER A 1027 -40.05 7.61 42.56
CA SER A 1027 -39.99 7.14 43.96
C SER A 1027 -41.31 6.48 44.33
N PHE A 1028 -41.28 5.38 45.11
CA PHE A 1028 -42.47 4.58 45.41
C PHE A 1028 -42.43 3.83 46.75
#